data_AF-A0A218QPE8-F1
#
_entry.id   AF-A0A218QPE8-F1
#
_cell.length_a   1.000
_cell.length_b   1.000
_cell.length_c   1.000
_cell.angle_alpha   90.00
_cell.angle_beta   90.00
_cell.angle_gamma   90.00
#
_symmetry.space_group_name_H-M   'P 1'
#
loop_
_entity.id
_entity.type
_entity.pdbx_description
1 polymer ?
#
loop_
_entity_poly.entity_id
_entity_poly.type
_entity_poly.pdbx_seq_one_letter_code
_entity_poly.pdbx_strand_id
1 'polypeptide(L)'
;MANHTQKLTPKPSKPNMQGADAMKRIVKKTPKKPIKSVRRETKPLETSVKKESWLSSMLAVGILSGSAALIALFVWISLILILNPEKLSWLNNVLPEWAKISSQQEHPQTLSQIKVNLKNQGQIAGEILPFDGDAENYFLLPIYKQRANCQSDCKYIVELRVYQLSQDTETQSATKKYYHLATQLPITGPEESFVIAPLVDATSENQGSSISLPLSEVKRFEGNTSSGVWFYCKGQRIEGTNAIAYGHILHYNPERSNLQLMLSWTSPNGQLPKWQQVTNNGTKELIVDQTVGLEPQLRVYQVQPAKSFLDPIQLEEISLKPPELNNSAYQDAVSIARSGLWTPAFEWLQFIKKQQKEKMPAAAQAQIDLIRLHSQLTKIQADKSWASPSQQVLADLIDGRWEKALQVFEASPENAQEIAILLKADEGRLWNRTKAALQVNPNRPEVQAWAALILAAGQGQNRADFWLKEAKITTDNLTHIQSLLRQLNGEVTPISSTHPSRIIGSVQPISSINSAEWLQLSKTDLTVNNQWYQVEVSAFHDGKRWLNSPFGTLSLPKTSPEKFLWSTLGINSDAEIQIVVWLANGEQQTTTATIKAVQLRDGVLRLLAAGQIIPQSSNFAVQPHSLALTNAALEWVQPSPITVEQLEQQDPQRVKTILPTIWRSLQQSGNLPAGAIPNLQQMRQKLGYWPIQEIDLTGNNKPETVLTISADAIAALNKEAPKIKAEDKNLSRPRTLILSDDGKLIYTDFSKNSQQILTAIAKISDGTSLALLVENGDRYSLKRWSENHRRFE
;
A
#
# COMPACT_ATOMS: atom_id res chain seq x y z
N MET A 1 -34.87 25.09 -44.08
CA MET A 1 -33.90 26.14 -43.69
C MET A 1 -32.66 25.45 -43.15
N ALA A 2 -31.48 26.05 -43.32
CA ALA A 2 -30.20 25.43 -42.99
C ALA A 2 -29.58 26.02 -41.71
N ASN A 3 -28.60 25.30 -41.15
CA ASN A 3 -27.35 25.93 -40.71
C ASN A 3 -26.19 24.93 -40.80
N HIS A 4 -25.00 25.44 -41.10
CA HIS A 4 -23.80 24.64 -41.35
C HIS A 4 -22.94 24.44 -40.09
N THR A 5 -22.19 23.34 -40.05
CA THR A 5 -20.79 23.38 -39.59
C THR A 5 -19.97 22.35 -40.35
N GLN A 6 -18.71 22.66 -40.68
CA GLN A 6 -17.89 21.86 -41.59
C GLN A 6 -17.06 20.81 -40.85
N LYS A 7 -16.88 19.62 -41.45
CA LYS A 7 -15.77 18.72 -41.14
C LYS A 7 -14.57 19.04 -42.02
N LEU A 8 -13.38 19.10 -41.44
CA LEU A 8 -12.10 19.03 -42.16
C LEU A 8 -11.35 17.78 -41.70
N THR A 9 -10.69 17.10 -42.64
CA THR A 9 -10.03 15.81 -42.43
C THR A 9 -8.57 15.89 -42.85
N PRO A 10 -7.60 15.58 -41.98
CA PRO A 10 -6.19 15.49 -42.37
C PRO A 10 -5.94 14.35 -43.38
N LYS A 11 -4.95 14.53 -44.25
CA LYS A 11 -4.63 13.62 -45.36
C LYS A 11 -3.25 12.97 -45.11
N PRO A 12 -3.09 11.64 -45.23
CA PRO A 12 -1.82 10.98 -44.97
C PRO A 12 -0.83 11.12 -46.13
N SER A 13 0.46 11.28 -45.80
CA SER A 13 1.58 11.16 -46.74
C SER A 13 2.40 9.89 -46.43
N LYS A 14 2.97 9.28 -47.47
CA LYS A 14 3.63 7.96 -47.39
C LYS A 14 5.12 8.09 -47.02
N PRO A 15 5.71 7.14 -46.28
CA PRO A 15 7.15 6.90 -46.35
C PRO A 15 7.52 6.33 -47.72
N ASN A 16 8.74 6.57 -48.20
CA ASN A 16 9.26 6.03 -49.45
C ASN A 16 10.63 5.38 -49.20
N MET A 17 10.88 4.19 -49.76
CA MET A 17 12.06 3.38 -49.43
C MET A 17 12.49 2.50 -50.60
N GLN A 18 13.62 2.84 -51.24
CA GLN A 18 14.44 2.02 -52.13
C GLN A 18 15.69 2.85 -52.55
N GLY A 19 16.87 2.27 -52.80
CA GLY A 19 17.26 0.87 -52.59
C GLY A 19 18.22 0.25 -53.62
N ALA A 20 19.39 0.84 -53.88
CA ALA A 20 20.54 0.20 -54.55
C ALA A 20 21.81 1.02 -54.19
N ASP A 21 22.88 0.57 -53.51
CA ASP A 21 23.65 -0.69 -53.49
C ASP A 21 24.88 -0.68 -54.42
N ALA A 22 26.08 -0.49 -53.84
CA ALA A 22 27.37 -0.99 -54.33
C ALA A 22 28.52 -0.78 -53.31
N MET A 23 29.07 -1.90 -52.79
CA MET A 23 30.51 -2.23 -52.60
C MET A 23 31.58 -1.15 -52.30
N LYS A 24 32.62 -1.34 -51.46
CA LYS A 24 33.11 -2.50 -50.66
C LYS A 24 34.24 -2.06 -49.68
N ARG A 25 34.45 -2.82 -48.60
CA ARG A 25 35.69 -3.02 -47.79
C ARG A 25 36.42 -1.77 -47.23
N ILE A 26 36.39 -1.54 -45.91
CA ILE A 26 37.34 -2.06 -44.88
C ILE A 26 38.82 -1.71 -45.14
N VAL A 27 39.44 -0.88 -44.29
CA VAL A 27 40.62 -1.20 -43.45
C VAL A 27 41.01 -0.01 -42.53
N LYS A 28 41.41 -0.34 -41.30
CA LYS A 28 41.98 0.48 -40.20
C LYS A 28 43.18 1.34 -40.68
N LYS A 29 43.67 2.39 -39.99
CA LYS A 29 44.18 2.39 -38.59
C LYS A 29 44.65 3.80 -38.15
N THR A 30 45.00 3.93 -36.86
CA THR A 30 45.51 5.15 -36.20
C THR A 30 46.95 5.56 -36.59
N PRO A 31 47.35 6.83 -36.38
CA PRO A 31 48.63 7.37 -36.82
C PRO A 31 49.83 6.99 -35.92
N LYS A 32 51.05 7.07 -36.47
CA LYS A 32 52.32 7.04 -35.74
C LYS A 32 53.28 8.15 -36.23
N LYS A 33 53.99 8.78 -35.29
CA LYS A 33 55.25 9.53 -35.50
C LYS A 33 56.44 8.52 -35.59
N PRO A 34 57.73 8.92 -35.76
CA PRO A 34 58.35 10.20 -36.16
C PRO A 34 59.46 10.05 -37.26
N ILE A 35 60.31 11.09 -37.42
CA ILE A 35 61.77 11.08 -37.79
C ILE A 35 62.20 11.65 -39.17
N LYS A 36 62.82 12.85 -39.07
CA LYS A 36 64.00 13.45 -39.77
C LYS A 36 64.49 12.94 -41.14
N SER A 37 64.67 13.88 -42.09
CA SER A 37 65.93 14.16 -42.85
C SER A 37 65.75 15.44 -43.73
N VAL A 38 66.46 16.58 -43.53
CA VAL A 38 67.85 16.95 -43.96
C VAL A 38 67.93 17.65 -45.34
N ARG A 39 68.64 18.81 -45.41
CA ARG A 39 69.10 19.57 -46.62
C ARG A 39 68.01 20.26 -47.49
N ARG A 40 68.27 21.38 -48.21
CA ARG A 40 69.42 22.33 -48.26
C ARG A 40 68.99 23.73 -48.81
N GLU A 41 69.96 24.67 -48.83
CA GLU A 41 70.23 25.79 -49.78
C GLU A 41 69.30 25.92 -51.03
N THR A 42 68.99 27.11 -51.58
CA THR A 42 69.77 28.38 -51.62
C THR A 42 68.91 29.63 -51.92
N LYS A 43 69.42 30.84 -51.62
CA LYS A 43 69.06 32.12 -52.31
C LYS A 43 69.84 32.23 -53.65
N PRO A 44 69.43 33.09 -54.60
CA PRO A 44 69.98 34.46 -54.65
C PRO A 44 68.90 35.55 -54.89
N LEU A 45 69.34 36.79 -55.14
CA LEU A 45 68.54 38.02 -55.18
C LEU A 45 69.18 39.04 -56.15
N GLU A 46 68.37 39.78 -56.91
CA GLU A 46 68.77 40.92 -57.76
C GLU A 46 67.74 42.07 -57.65
N THR A 47 67.99 43.33 -58.06
CA THR A 47 68.96 44.32 -57.53
C THR A 47 68.74 45.71 -58.17
N SER A 48 68.35 46.73 -57.39
CA SER A 48 68.47 48.18 -57.72
C SER A 48 68.09 49.01 -56.46
N VAL A 49 68.75 50.08 -55.95
CA VAL A 49 69.51 51.22 -56.52
C VAL A 49 68.57 52.26 -57.17
N LYS A 50 68.41 53.52 -56.72
CA LYS A 50 68.95 54.38 -55.62
C LYS A 50 67.80 55.35 -55.15
N LYS A 51 67.89 56.43 -54.34
CA LYS A 51 68.96 57.32 -53.83
C LYS A 51 68.52 57.99 -52.48
N GLU A 52 69.44 58.75 -51.88
CA GLU A 52 69.32 59.82 -50.85
C GLU A 52 67.96 60.29 -50.25
N SER A 53 67.88 60.30 -48.91
CA SER A 53 67.29 61.40 -48.11
C SER A 53 67.84 61.40 -46.68
N TRP A 54 68.72 62.34 -46.34
CA TRP A 54 69.53 62.33 -45.10
C TRP A 54 68.73 62.62 -43.80
N LEU A 55 67.55 63.22 -43.90
CA LEU A 55 66.67 63.47 -42.73
C LEU A 55 65.88 62.24 -42.27
N SER A 56 65.86 61.15 -43.05
CA SER A 56 65.14 59.91 -42.70
C SER A 56 65.83 59.07 -41.60
N SER A 57 67.16 59.18 -41.48
CA SER A 57 67.96 58.19 -40.75
C SER A 57 67.86 58.31 -39.22
N MET A 58 67.68 59.51 -38.65
CA MET A 58 67.43 59.64 -37.20
C MET A 58 66.07 59.05 -36.80
N LEU A 59 65.04 59.21 -37.64
CA LEU A 59 63.74 58.60 -37.39
C LEU A 59 63.82 57.06 -37.47
N ALA A 60 64.54 56.53 -38.46
CA ALA A 60 64.75 55.09 -38.63
C ALA A 60 65.52 54.46 -37.46
N VAL A 61 66.59 55.10 -36.97
CA VAL A 61 67.35 54.62 -35.79
C VAL A 61 66.50 54.69 -34.52
N GLY A 62 65.68 55.73 -34.35
CA GLY A 62 64.71 55.81 -33.25
C GLY A 62 63.70 54.66 -33.26
N ILE A 63 63.10 54.37 -34.42
CA ILE A 63 62.13 53.28 -34.59
C ILE A 63 62.78 51.89 -34.39
N LEU A 64 63.98 51.66 -34.93
CA LEU A 64 64.70 50.39 -34.73
C LEU A 64 65.10 50.18 -33.26
N SER A 65 65.56 51.23 -32.58
CA SER A 65 65.88 51.18 -31.14
C SER A 65 64.63 50.90 -30.29
N GLY A 66 63.52 51.60 -30.57
CA GLY A 66 62.25 51.40 -29.88
C GLY A 66 61.65 50.00 -30.08
N SER A 67 61.73 49.46 -31.30
CA SER A 67 61.25 48.10 -31.59
C SER A 67 62.08 47.01 -30.90
N ALA A 68 63.40 47.14 -30.81
CA ALA A 68 64.25 46.21 -30.08
C ALA A 68 63.93 46.21 -28.57
N ALA A 69 63.75 47.40 -27.98
CA ALA A 69 63.35 47.55 -26.59
C ALA A 69 61.95 46.96 -26.31
N LEU A 70 60.98 47.19 -27.20
CA LEU A 70 59.64 46.61 -27.08
C LEU A 70 59.66 45.08 -27.16
N ILE A 71 60.43 44.49 -28.08
CA ILE A 71 60.55 43.02 -28.20
C ILE A 71 61.17 42.44 -26.93
N ALA A 72 62.24 43.04 -26.40
CA ALA A 72 62.85 42.61 -25.13
C ALA A 72 61.85 42.70 -23.96
N LEU A 73 61.06 43.77 -23.88
CA LEU A 73 60.05 43.98 -22.86
C LEU A 73 58.89 42.96 -22.96
N PHE A 74 58.40 42.66 -24.17
CA PHE A 74 57.38 41.62 -24.40
C PHE A 74 57.88 40.21 -24.09
N VAL A 75 59.14 39.88 -24.44
CA VAL A 75 59.75 38.59 -24.08
C VAL A 75 59.94 38.47 -22.56
N TRP A 76 60.35 39.54 -21.88
CA TRP A 76 60.49 39.57 -20.43
C TRP A 76 59.14 39.42 -19.70
N ILE A 77 58.10 40.13 -20.17
CA ILE A 77 56.72 39.98 -19.65
C ILE A 77 56.20 38.56 -19.91
N SER A 78 56.47 37.98 -21.08
CA SER A 78 56.09 36.58 -21.37
C SER A 78 56.81 35.58 -20.48
N LEU A 79 58.09 35.83 -20.15
CA LEU A 79 58.85 34.99 -19.23
C LEU A 79 58.30 35.08 -17.79
N ILE A 80 57.91 36.28 -17.35
CA ILE A 80 57.24 36.50 -16.05
C ILE A 80 55.88 35.80 -16.01
N LEU A 81 55.06 35.92 -17.06
CA LEU A 81 53.77 35.22 -17.18
C LEU A 81 53.89 33.70 -17.09
N ILE A 82 54.99 33.13 -17.62
CA ILE A 82 55.25 31.68 -17.58
C ILE A 82 55.80 31.24 -16.21
N LEU A 83 56.62 32.07 -15.54
CA LEU A 83 57.34 31.68 -14.32
C LEU A 83 56.64 32.09 -13.02
N ASN A 84 55.90 33.19 -12.97
CA ASN A 84 55.21 33.74 -11.79
C ASN A 84 54.01 34.62 -12.26
N PRO A 85 52.89 34.03 -12.74
CA PRO A 85 51.75 34.79 -13.25
C PRO A 85 51.11 35.73 -12.21
N GLU A 86 51.24 35.40 -10.92
CA GLU A 86 50.60 36.10 -9.80
C GLU A 86 51.22 37.48 -9.49
N LYS A 87 52.40 37.80 -10.03
CA LYS A 87 53.14 39.06 -9.72
C LYS A 87 52.76 40.25 -10.62
N LEU A 88 51.63 40.19 -11.31
CA LEU A 88 51.17 41.19 -12.30
C LEU A 88 50.08 42.15 -11.80
N SER A 89 49.75 42.12 -10.51
CA SER A 89 48.75 43.01 -9.88
C SER A 89 48.98 44.51 -10.13
N TRP A 90 50.24 44.94 -10.27
CA TRP A 90 50.61 46.34 -10.56
C TRP A 90 50.04 46.87 -11.89
N LEU A 91 49.75 46.00 -12.86
CA LEU A 91 49.27 46.39 -14.18
C LEU A 91 47.83 46.94 -14.14
N ASN A 92 47.02 46.51 -13.15
CA ASN A 92 45.65 46.99 -12.96
C ASN A 92 45.55 48.46 -12.52
N ASN A 93 46.66 49.10 -12.12
CA ASN A 93 46.72 50.53 -11.84
C ASN A 93 46.91 51.39 -13.11
N VAL A 94 47.20 50.77 -14.26
CA VAL A 94 47.50 51.47 -15.54
C VAL A 94 46.45 51.13 -16.62
N LEU A 95 45.71 50.03 -16.45
CA LEU A 95 44.67 49.59 -17.37
C LEU A 95 43.30 50.25 -17.07
N PRO A 96 42.55 50.69 -18.11
CA PRO A 96 41.17 51.18 -17.94
C PRO A 96 40.25 50.06 -17.46
N GLU A 97 39.11 50.40 -16.85
CA GLU A 97 38.15 49.46 -16.23
C GLU A 97 37.85 48.22 -17.08
N TRP A 98 37.60 48.39 -18.38
CA TRP A 98 37.27 47.30 -19.32
C TRP A 98 38.43 46.34 -19.64
N ALA A 99 39.67 46.73 -19.31
CA ALA A 99 40.89 45.99 -19.59
C ALA A 99 41.60 45.45 -18.34
N LYS A 100 41.12 45.77 -17.13
CA LYS A 100 41.69 45.26 -15.88
C LYS A 100 41.64 43.74 -15.86
N ILE A 101 42.79 43.11 -15.59
CA ILE A 101 42.91 41.66 -15.47
C ILE A 101 42.24 41.27 -14.15
N SER A 102 41.08 40.62 -14.24
CA SER A 102 40.33 40.13 -13.08
C SER A 102 41.06 38.95 -12.43
N SER A 103 42.06 39.26 -11.60
CA SER A 103 42.73 38.27 -10.75
C SER A 103 41.79 37.88 -9.61
N GLN A 104 40.79 37.06 -9.92
CA GLN A 104 39.82 36.52 -8.95
C GLN A 104 40.42 35.41 -8.05
N GLN A 105 41.64 35.64 -7.56
CA GLN A 105 41.98 35.23 -6.20
C GLN A 105 41.16 36.13 -5.27
N GLU A 106 39.93 35.69 -4.96
CA GLU A 106 39.12 36.31 -3.90
C GLU A 106 39.97 36.39 -2.64
N HIS A 107 40.24 37.61 -2.16
CA HIS A 107 41.08 37.81 -0.98
C HIS A 107 40.52 36.97 0.18
N PRO A 108 41.35 36.15 0.87
CA PRO A 108 40.87 35.22 1.89
C PRO A 108 39.96 35.90 2.91
N GLN A 109 38.78 35.31 3.14
CA GLN A 109 37.74 35.90 3.99
C GLN A 109 37.55 35.08 5.26
N THR A 110 37.30 35.75 6.38
CA THR A 110 36.79 35.06 7.58
C THR A 110 35.34 34.63 7.38
N LEU A 111 34.91 33.57 8.09
CA LEU A 111 33.52 33.09 8.08
C LEU A 111 32.49 34.21 8.34
N SER A 112 32.82 35.18 9.18
CA SER A 112 31.96 36.34 9.47
C SER A 112 31.82 37.28 8.28
N GLN A 113 32.91 37.54 7.53
CA GLN A 113 32.87 38.35 6.31
C GLN A 113 32.06 37.65 5.21
N ILE A 114 32.26 36.35 5.01
CA ILE A 114 31.48 35.53 4.06
C ILE A 114 29.97 35.65 4.37
N LYS A 115 29.58 35.47 5.65
CA LYS A 115 28.18 35.56 6.09
C LYS A 115 27.59 36.97 5.92
N VAL A 116 28.38 38.03 6.11
CA VAL A 116 27.94 39.42 5.86
C VAL A 116 27.79 39.70 4.36
N ASN A 117 28.75 39.27 3.53
CA ASN A 117 28.71 39.44 2.08
C ASN A 117 27.49 38.76 1.44
N LEU A 118 27.18 37.52 1.86
CA LEU A 118 25.97 36.81 1.44
C LEU A 118 24.69 37.54 1.88
N LYS A 119 24.63 38.03 3.13
CA LYS A 119 23.47 38.79 3.63
C LYS A 119 23.24 40.07 2.80
N ASN A 120 24.30 40.78 2.42
CA ASN A 120 24.23 41.98 1.58
C ASN A 120 23.74 41.67 0.15
N GLN A 121 23.94 40.43 -0.33
CA GLN A 121 23.43 39.92 -1.60
C GLN A 121 21.99 39.36 -1.52
N GLY A 122 21.31 39.51 -0.38
CA GLY A 122 19.98 38.93 -0.14
C GLY A 122 19.98 37.39 -0.04
N GLN A 123 21.15 36.80 0.20
CA GLN A 123 21.34 35.36 0.39
C GLN A 123 21.51 35.02 1.88
N ILE A 124 21.22 33.78 2.24
CA ILE A 124 21.32 33.27 3.62
C ILE A 124 22.33 32.13 3.63
N ALA A 125 23.41 32.30 4.38
CA ALA A 125 24.39 31.23 4.63
C ALA A 125 23.76 30.12 5.48
N GLY A 126 23.94 28.86 5.07
CA GLY A 126 23.49 27.69 5.81
C GLY A 126 24.43 27.22 6.91
N GLU A 127 24.19 25.98 7.35
CA GLU A 127 25.09 25.21 8.19
C GLU A 127 26.35 24.80 7.42
N ILE A 128 27.48 24.67 8.12
CA ILE A 128 28.78 24.34 7.54
C ILE A 128 28.93 22.81 7.54
N LEU A 129 29.19 22.21 6.36
CA LEU A 129 29.39 20.78 6.21
C LEU A 129 30.90 20.43 6.12
N PRO A 130 31.52 19.86 7.17
CA PRO A 130 32.95 19.56 7.22
C PRO A 130 33.35 18.35 6.37
N PHE A 131 34.54 18.40 5.77
CA PHE A 131 35.01 17.34 4.86
C PHE A 131 35.73 16.19 5.57
N ASP A 132 36.26 16.39 6.78
CA ASP A 132 37.01 15.34 7.51
C ASP A 132 36.66 15.31 9.01
N GLY A 133 35.40 15.60 9.35
CA GLY A 133 34.94 15.74 10.74
C GLY A 133 35.27 17.12 11.31
N ASP A 134 36.54 17.51 11.21
CA ASP A 134 37.00 18.88 11.50
C ASP A 134 36.59 19.85 10.38
N ALA A 135 35.89 20.93 10.74
CA ALA A 135 35.45 21.99 9.82
C ALA A 135 36.57 22.99 9.44
N GLU A 136 37.81 22.69 9.80
CA GLU A 136 38.87 23.70 9.90
C GLU A 136 39.66 23.91 8.60
N ASN A 137 39.73 22.89 7.74
CA ASN A 137 40.56 22.89 6.53
C ASN A 137 39.73 23.02 5.23
N TYR A 138 38.62 22.28 5.14
CA TYR A 138 37.70 22.31 4.01
C TYR A 138 36.25 22.13 4.48
N PHE A 139 35.33 22.90 3.90
CA PHE A 139 33.90 22.73 4.13
C PHE A 139 33.04 23.18 2.94
N LEU A 140 31.82 22.65 2.86
CA LEU A 140 30.79 23.10 1.94
C LEU A 140 29.76 23.96 2.69
N LEU A 141 29.43 25.11 2.12
CA LEU A 141 28.46 26.07 2.61
C LEU A 141 27.29 26.16 1.61
N PRO A 142 26.09 25.68 1.95
CA PRO A 142 24.89 25.90 1.16
C PRO A 142 24.40 27.34 1.28
N ILE A 143 24.04 27.92 0.14
CA ILE A 143 23.54 29.28 0.00
C ILE A 143 22.05 29.22 -0.30
N TYR A 144 21.24 29.81 0.58
CA TYR A 144 19.78 29.82 0.48
C TYR A 144 19.25 31.17 0.02
N LYS A 145 18.10 31.15 -0.68
CA LYS A 145 17.20 32.32 -0.81
C LYS A 145 15.86 32.03 -0.15
N GLN A 146 15.13 33.08 0.19
CA GLN A 146 13.78 32.99 0.74
C GLN A 146 12.74 33.23 -0.36
N ARG A 147 11.64 32.46 -0.35
CA ARG A 147 10.49 32.63 -1.23
C ARG A 147 9.62 33.79 -0.75
N ALA A 148 9.13 34.60 -1.68
CA ALA A 148 8.04 35.53 -1.42
C ALA A 148 6.74 34.76 -1.13
N ASN A 149 5.83 35.38 -0.36
CA ASN A 149 4.45 34.93 -0.13
C ASN A 149 4.30 33.45 0.30
N CYS A 150 5.17 33.00 1.20
CA CYS A 150 5.25 31.62 1.66
C CYS A 150 4.96 31.50 3.16
N GLN A 151 4.32 30.39 3.58
CA GLN A 151 3.86 30.15 4.96
C GLN A 151 4.73 29.14 5.74
N SER A 152 5.34 28.16 5.07
CA SER A 152 6.23 27.15 5.66
C SER A 152 7.32 26.72 4.66
N ASP A 153 8.48 26.27 5.16
CA ASP A 153 9.65 25.82 4.38
C ASP A 153 10.10 26.79 3.27
N CYS A 154 10.08 28.08 3.60
CA CYS A 154 10.28 29.17 2.66
C CYS A 154 11.72 29.38 2.20
N LYS A 155 12.69 28.56 2.63
CA LYS A 155 14.10 28.65 2.23
C LYS A 155 14.43 27.53 1.25
N TYR A 156 15.11 27.88 0.16
CA TYR A 156 15.59 26.93 -0.84
C TYR A 156 17.04 27.23 -1.20
N ILE A 157 17.81 26.17 -1.42
CA ILE A 157 19.20 26.24 -1.88
C ILE A 157 19.19 26.79 -3.32
N VAL A 158 20.11 27.70 -3.61
CA VAL A 158 20.35 28.24 -4.96
C VAL A 158 21.78 28.00 -5.46
N GLU A 159 22.71 27.75 -4.54
CA GLU A 159 24.13 27.62 -4.83
C GLU A 159 24.82 26.91 -3.68
N LEU A 160 25.90 26.19 -3.97
CA LEU A 160 26.77 25.53 -3.00
C LEU A 160 28.20 26.04 -3.21
N ARG A 161 28.86 26.47 -2.14
CA ARG A 161 30.25 26.94 -2.19
C ARG A 161 31.15 26.04 -1.37
N VAL A 162 32.29 25.62 -1.91
CA VAL A 162 33.34 24.96 -1.15
C VAL A 162 34.39 25.99 -0.79
N TYR A 163 34.70 26.07 0.50
CA TYR A 163 35.73 26.94 1.04
C TYR A 163 36.88 26.08 1.59
N GLN A 164 38.10 26.56 1.39
CA GLN A 164 39.33 25.94 1.86
C GLN A 164 40.10 26.96 2.71
N LEU A 165 40.79 26.49 3.75
CA LEU A 165 41.66 27.32 4.58
C LEU A 165 42.81 27.87 3.72
N SER A 166 42.97 29.19 3.71
CA SER A 166 44.11 29.85 3.04
C SER A 166 45.40 29.55 3.81
N GLN A 167 46.48 29.35 3.05
CA GLN A 167 47.84 29.19 3.58
C GLN A 167 48.66 30.49 3.46
N ASP A 168 48.05 31.59 2.97
CA ASP A 168 48.74 32.83 2.62
C ASP A 168 49.39 33.47 3.85
N THR A 169 50.72 33.52 3.87
CA THR A 169 51.52 33.97 5.02
C THR A 169 51.24 35.41 5.45
N GLU A 170 50.75 36.27 4.54
CA GLU A 170 50.31 37.64 4.87
C GLU A 170 49.03 37.67 5.72
N THR A 171 48.23 36.60 5.71
CA THR A 171 46.96 36.52 6.47
C THR A 171 47.06 35.72 7.77
N GLN A 172 48.22 35.12 8.08
CA GLN A 172 48.46 34.24 9.24
C GLN A 172 48.55 34.99 10.60
N SER A 173 47.66 35.95 10.85
CA SER A 173 47.42 36.50 12.19
C SER A 173 46.78 35.42 13.07
N ALA A 174 47.56 34.91 14.04
CA ALA A 174 47.35 33.66 14.79
C ALA A 174 46.05 33.50 15.62
N THR A 175 45.04 34.37 15.46
CA THR A 175 43.73 34.32 16.14
C THR A 175 42.53 34.25 15.19
N LYS A 176 42.72 34.35 13.86
CA LYS A 176 41.62 34.32 12.88
C LYS A 176 41.95 33.41 11.70
N LYS A 177 41.01 32.54 11.35
CA LYS A 177 41.09 31.66 10.17
C LYS A 177 40.45 32.34 8.97
N TYR A 178 41.17 32.32 7.85
CA TYR A 178 40.79 32.92 6.58
C TYR A 178 40.64 31.83 5.52
N TYR A 179 39.64 31.97 4.65
CA TYR A 179 39.28 30.94 3.68
C TYR A 179 39.15 31.55 2.28
N HIS A 180 39.67 30.87 1.28
CA HIS A 180 39.41 31.17 -0.13
C HIS A 180 38.26 30.31 -0.66
N LEU A 181 37.51 30.85 -1.63
CA LEU A 181 36.51 30.09 -2.37
C LEU A 181 37.23 29.11 -3.30
N ALA A 182 37.11 27.81 -3.04
CA ALA A 182 37.74 26.76 -3.83
C ALA A 182 36.91 26.43 -5.09
N THR A 183 35.58 26.41 -4.96
CA THR A 183 34.64 26.26 -6.08
C THR A 183 33.22 26.67 -5.68
N GLN A 184 32.37 26.97 -6.66
CA GLN A 184 30.95 27.25 -6.49
C GLN A 184 30.12 26.55 -7.56
N LEU A 185 28.99 25.96 -7.15
CA LEU A 185 28.04 25.26 -8.01
C LEU A 185 26.65 25.88 -7.83
N PRO A 186 26.13 26.68 -8.79
CA PRO A 186 24.73 27.08 -8.79
C PRO A 186 23.85 25.83 -8.98
N ILE A 187 22.75 25.74 -8.23
CA ILE A 187 21.94 24.52 -8.18
C ILE A 187 20.44 24.82 -8.11
N THR A 188 19.68 24.11 -8.94
CA THR A 188 18.21 24.03 -8.93
C THR A 188 17.81 22.56 -8.78
N GLY A 189 16.65 22.27 -8.19
CA GLY A 189 16.18 20.88 -8.10
C GLY A 189 15.67 20.34 -9.43
N PRO A 190 15.43 19.03 -9.53
CA PRO A 190 14.85 18.40 -10.73
C PRO A 190 13.47 18.98 -11.09
N GLU A 191 13.06 18.80 -12.35
CA GLU A 191 11.71 19.14 -12.81
C GLU A 191 10.64 18.26 -12.13
N GLU A 192 9.44 18.83 -11.92
CA GLU A 192 8.29 18.11 -11.38
C GLU A 192 7.97 16.84 -12.18
N SER A 193 7.99 16.93 -13.51
CA SER A 193 7.88 15.80 -14.45
C SER A 193 8.82 14.64 -14.10
N PHE A 194 10.11 14.91 -13.89
CA PHE A 194 11.11 13.91 -13.49
C PHE A 194 10.82 13.33 -12.09
N VAL A 195 10.37 14.17 -11.15
CA VAL A 195 10.11 13.75 -9.77
C VAL A 195 8.92 12.80 -9.67
N ILE A 196 7.85 13.04 -10.43
CA ILE A 196 6.65 12.19 -10.42
C ILE A 196 6.69 11.04 -11.43
N ALA A 197 7.65 11.01 -12.37
CA ALA A 197 7.76 9.98 -13.41
C ALA A 197 7.62 8.51 -12.94
N PRO A 198 8.11 8.08 -11.76
CA PRO A 198 7.89 6.70 -11.29
C PRO A 198 6.43 6.37 -10.95
N LEU A 199 5.59 7.39 -10.65
CA LEU A 199 4.18 7.25 -10.26
C LEU A 199 3.20 7.34 -11.44
N VAL A 200 3.68 7.71 -12.64
CA VAL A 200 2.83 8.11 -13.76
C VAL A 200 3.18 7.29 -15.00
N ASP A 201 2.30 6.37 -15.38
CA ASP A 201 2.41 5.64 -16.65
C ASP A 201 2.38 6.62 -17.84
N ALA A 202 3.21 6.35 -18.86
CA ALA A 202 3.52 7.32 -19.93
C ALA A 202 2.32 7.75 -20.82
N THR A 203 1.17 7.11 -20.68
CA THR A 203 -0.10 7.44 -21.35
C THR A 203 -1.06 8.28 -20.51
N SER A 204 -0.71 8.61 -19.26
CA SER A 204 -1.51 9.47 -18.39
C SER A 204 -1.46 10.94 -18.82
N GLU A 205 -2.55 11.67 -18.59
CA GLU A 205 -2.63 13.12 -18.86
C GLU A 205 -1.78 13.94 -17.87
N ASN A 206 -1.52 13.42 -16.66
CA ASN A 206 -0.78 14.10 -15.59
C ASN A 206 0.75 13.88 -15.68
N GLN A 207 1.38 14.20 -16.81
CA GLN A 207 2.83 14.04 -17.02
C GLN A 207 3.72 15.00 -16.20
N GLY A 208 3.10 15.88 -15.40
CA GLY A 208 3.79 16.92 -14.61
C GLY A 208 4.26 18.10 -15.46
N SER A 209 4.67 19.19 -14.80
CA SER A 209 5.26 20.34 -15.46
C SER A 209 6.78 20.26 -15.56
N SER A 210 7.38 21.08 -16.42
CA SER A 210 8.82 21.32 -16.47
C SER A 210 9.30 22.33 -15.41
N ILE A 211 8.54 22.55 -14.33
CA ILE A 211 8.92 23.48 -13.26
C ILE A 211 9.95 22.79 -12.36
N SER A 212 11.14 23.37 -12.23
CA SER A 212 12.18 22.91 -11.29
C SER A 212 11.69 23.05 -9.83
N LEU A 213 11.69 21.94 -9.10
CA LEU A 213 11.31 21.91 -7.68
C LEU A 213 12.45 22.43 -6.78
N PRO A 214 12.16 22.94 -5.57
CA PRO A 214 13.19 23.48 -4.67
C PRO A 214 14.00 22.37 -3.99
N LEU A 215 15.27 22.65 -3.70
CA LEU A 215 16.07 21.87 -2.76
C LEU A 215 16.07 22.60 -1.42
N SER A 216 15.79 21.90 -0.32
CA SER A 216 15.65 22.48 1.03
C SER A 216 16.75 22.06 2.00
N GLU A 217 17.48 20.98 1.71
CA GLU A 217 18.54 20.43 2.57
C GLU A 217 19.69 19.88 1.71
N VAL A 218 20.91 19.97 2.21
CA VAL A 218 22.07 19.23 1.69
C VAL A 218 22.80 18.58 2.85
N LYS A 219 23.29 17.35 2.66
CA LYS A 219 24.08 16.60 3.64
C LYS A 219 25.17 15.80 2.94
N ARG A 220 26.19 15.44 3.71
CA ARG A 220 27.26 14.52 3.30
C ARG A 220 26.76 13.07 3.41
N PHE A 221 27.33 12.15 2.62
CA PHE A 221 27.24 10.72 2.90
C PHE A 221 28.24 10.30 3.99
N GLU A 222 27.78 9.50 4.94
CA GLU A 222 28.58 9.01 6.07
C GLU A 222 29.14 7.60 5.82
N GLY A 223 30.27 7.29 6.47
CA GLY A 223 30.98 6.02 6.35
C GLY A 223 31.70 5.83 4.99
N ASN A 224 32.17 4.59 4.75
CA ASN A 224 32.98 4.28 3.57
C ASN A 224 32.18 4.54 2.27
N THR A 225 32.58 5.56 1.52
CA THR A 225 32.14 5.87 0.15
C THR A 225 33.29 5.63 -0.83
N SER A 226 33.05 5.82 -2.13
CA SER A 226 34.14 5.85 -3.12
C SER A 226 34.96 7.14 -3.00
N SER A 227 36.18 7.17 -3.54
CA SER A 227 37.16 8.27 -3.42
C SER A 227 36.60 9.68 -3.64
N GLY A 228 37.09 10.65 -2.86
CA GLY A 228 36.59 12.03 -2.80
C GLY A 228 35.47 12.19 -1.75
N VAL A 229 34.75 13.32 -1.78
CA VAL A 229 33.68 13.60 -0.81
C VAL A 229 32.34 13.66 -1.51
N TRP A 230 31.36 12.90 -1.00
CA TRP A 230 30.03 12.78 -1.61
C TRP A 230 28.95 13.47 -0.78
N PHE A 231 28.04 14.16 -1.46
CA PHE A 231 26.87 14.83 -0.87
C PHE A 231 25.59 14.45 -1.59
N TYR A 232 24.46 14.60 -0.90
CA TYR A 232 23.14 14.66 -1.52
C TYR A 232 22.45 15.97 -1.14
N CYS A 233 21.86 16.63 -2.14
CA CYS A 233 20.81 17.61 -1.91
C CYS A 233 19.45 16.89 -1.95
N LYS A 234 18.51 17.33 -1.12
CA LYS A 234 17.11 16.90 -1.21
C LYS A 234 16.14 18.10 -1.17
N GLY A 235 15.01 17.94 -1.85
CA GLY A 235 13.73 18.53 -1.52
C GLY A 235 12.73 17.43 -1.17
N GLN A 236 11.52 17.83 -0.79
CA GLN A 236 10.40 16.91 -0.56
C GLN A 236 9.12 17.48 -1.21
N ARG A 237 8.17 16.59 -1.50
CA ARG A 237 6.84 16.91 -2.03
C ARG A 237 5.84 15.90 -1.50
N ILE A 238 4.63 16.36 -1.20
CA ILE A 238 3.48 15.50 -0.89
C ILE A 238 2.64 15.38 -2.16
N GLU A 239 2.37 14.16 -2.60
CA GLU A 239 1.57 13.85 -3.79
C GLU A 239 0.60 12.72 -3.45
N GLY A 240 -0.68 13.05 -3.24
CA GLY A 240 -1.65 12.15 -2.63
C GLY A 240 -1.21 11.72 -1.22
N THR A 241 -0.97 10.41 -1.04
CA THR A 241 -0.42 9.82 0.20
C THR A 241 1.10 9.69 0.22
N ASN A 242 1.79 9.97 -0.90
CA ASN A 242 3.24 9.77 -1.03
C ASN A 242 4.03 11.00 -0.60
N ALA A 243 5.04 10.80 0.25
CA ALA A 243 6.03 11.82 0.62
C ALA A 243 7.29 11.65 -0.24
N ILE A 244 7.22 12.10 -1.49
CA ILE A 244 8.29 11.96 -2.47
C ILE A 244 9.51 12.76 -2.02
N ALA A 245 10.65 12.08 -1.86
CA ALA A 245 11.95 12.71 -1.69
C ALA A 245 12.67 12.78 -3.05
N TYR A 246 13.33 13.87 -3.36
CA TYR A 246 14.04 14.05 -4.63
C TYR A 246 15.23 14.99 -4.47
N GLY A 247 16.15 14.98 -5.43
CA GLY A 247 17.21 15.98 -5.49
C GLY A 247 18.38 15.54 -6.35
N HIS A 248 19.59 15.84 -5.87
CA HIS A 248 20.84 15.59 -6.61
C HIS A 248 21.88 14.89 -5.75
N ILE A 249 22.73 14.11 -6.40
CA ILE A 249 23.98 13.57 -5.87
C ILE A 249 25.12 14.43 -6.39
N LEU A 250 26.03 14.80 -5.51
CA LEU A 250 27.20 15.63 -5.82
C LEU A 250 28.48 14.92 -5.40
N HIS A 251 29.55 15.15 -6.15
CA HIS A 251 30.90 14.72 -5.82
C HIS A 251 31.83 15.92 -5.75
N TYR A 252 32.73 15.92 -4.76
CA TYR A 252 33.83 16.85 -4.65
C TYR A 252 35.16 16.09 -4.77
N ASN A 253 36.01 16.56 -5.68
CA ASN A 253 37.34 16.03 -5.91
C ASN A 253 38.42 16.96 -5.30
N PRO A 254 39.04 16.58 -4.17
CA PRO A 254 40.03 17.41 -3.49
C PRO A 254 41.33 17.61 -4.29
N GLU A 255 41.66 16.73 -5.25
CA GLU A 255 42.87 16.90 -6.09
C GLU A 255 42.70 17.97 -7.18
N ARG A 256 41.47 18.42 -7.42
CA ARG A 256 41.10 19.37 -8.48
C ARG A 256 40.26 20.54 -7.98
N SER A 257 39.96 20.56 -6.67
CA SER A 257 39.03 21.49 -6.03
C SER A 257 37.66 21.62 -6.71
N ASN A 258 37.21 20.60 -7.45
CA ASN A 258 35.97 20.67 -8.23
C ASN A 258 34.77 20.08 -7.47
N LEU A 259 33.59 20.67 -7.64
CA LEU A 259 32.31 20.18 -7.12
C LEU A 259 31.36 19.99 -8.31
N GLN A 260 30.97 18.75 -8.61
CA GLN A 260 30.13 18.42 -9.77
C GLN A 260 28.82 17.73 -9.35
N LEU A 261 27.75 18.02 -10.10
CA LEU A 261 26.49 17.28 -10.05
C LEU A 261 26.64 15.96 -10.83
N MET A 262 26.39 14.83 -10.14
CA MET A 262 26.65 13.49 -10.67
C MET A 262 25.39 12.74 -11.10
N LEU A 263 24.26 12.96 -10.42
CA LEU A 263 23.00 12.26 -10.68
C LEU A 263 21.80 13.01 -10.09
N SER A 264 20.75 13.23 -10.88
CA SER A 264 19.41 13.60 -10.39
C SER A 264 18.69 12.36 -9.87
N TRP A 265 17.97 12.45 -8.74
CA TRP A 265 17.24 11.32 -8.14
C TRP A 265 15.84 11.70 -7.64
N THR A 266 14.95 10.71 -7.59
CA THR A 266 13.62 10.78 -6.97
C THR A 266 13.29 9.43 -6.32
N SER A 267 12.53 9.46 -5.23
CA SER A 267 12.14 8.33 -4.39
C SER A 267 10.70 8.52 -3.89
N PRO A 268 9.70 7.82 -4.48
CA PRO A 268 8.29 7.98 -4.12
C PRO A 268 7.96 7.54 -2.68
N ASN A 269 8.70 6.57 -2.15
CA ASN A 269 8.59 6.09 -0.77
C ASN A 269 9.44 6.89 0.24
N GLY A 270 9.99 8.05 -0.18
CA GLY A 270 10.71 8.99 0.67
C GLY A 270 12.10 8.53 1.13
N GLN A 271 12.61 7.41 0.62
CA GLN A 271 13.92 6.88 1.01
C GLN A 271 15.06 7.75 0.46
N LEU A 272 16.11 7.91 1.26
CA LEU A 272 17.32 8.58 0.82
C LEU A 272 18.21 7.59 0.04
N PRO A 273 18.92 8.04 -1.02
CA PRO A 273 19.96 7.25 -1.66
C PRO A 273 21.00 6.77 -0.63
N LYS A 274 21.64 5.63 -0.90
CA LYS A 274 22.61 5.03 0.05
C LYS A 274 23.75 4.30 -0.63
N TRP A 275 24.92 4.33 -0.01
CA TRP A 275 26.10 3.56 -0.45
C TRP A 275 26.11 2.18 0.20
N GLN A 276 25.89 1.15 -0.61
CA GLN A 276 25.81 -0.25 -0.17
C GLN A 276 26.47 -1.16 -1.22
N GLN A 277 27.18 -2.20 -0.78
CA GLN A 277 27.74 -3.20 -1.68
C GLN A 277 26.61 -4.08 -2.25
N VAL A 278 26.43 -4.05 -3.56
CA VAL A 278 25.48 -4.86 -4.34
C VAL A 278 26.24 -5.94 -5.11
N THR A 279 27.34 -5.61 -5.79
CA THR A 279 28.17 -6.62 -6.46
C THR A 279 29.31 -7.09 -5.57
N ASN A 280 29.74 -8.35 -5.73
CA ASN A 280 30.80 -8.95 -4.93
C ASN A 280 32.23 -8.53 -5.38
N ASN A 281 32.42 -7.25 -5.76
CA ASN A 281 33.69 -6.70 -6.25
C ASN A 281 34.51 -5.94 -5.17
N GLY A 282 33.94 -5.70 -3.98
CA GLY A 282 34.60 -5.00 -2.87
C GLY A 282 34.42 -3.48 -2.86
N THR A 283 33.81 -2.90 -3.90
CA THR A 283 33.36 -1.50 -3.92
C THR A 283 31.91 -1.41 -3.43
N LYS A 284 31.46 -0.21 -3.05
CA LYS A 284 30.04 0.05 -2.81
C LYS A 284 29.43 0.78 -4.00
N GLU A 285 28.23 0.39 -4.37
CA GLU A 285 27.38 1.10 -5.31
C GLU A 285 26.46 2.10 -4.60
N LEU A 286 26.03 3.12 -5.33
CA LEU A 286 24.94 4.00 -4.90
C LEU A 286 23.61 3.37 -5.30
N ILE A 287 22.74 3.11 -4.32
CA ILE A 287 21.37 2.64 -4.53
C ILE A 287 20.42 3.85 -4.41
N VAL A 288 19.53 4.01 -5.40
CA VAL A 288 18.37 4.90 -5.36
C VAL A 288 17.12 4.04 -5.39
N ASP A 289 16.22 4.23 -4.44
CA ASP A 289 14.97 3.48 -4.33
C ASP A 289 13.80 4.28 -4.92
N GLN A 290 13.26 3.80 -6.05
CA GLN A 290 12.11 4.38 -6.74
C GLN A 290 10.82 3.55 -6.58
N THR A 291 10.80 2.61 -5.62
CA THR A 291 9.69 1.67 -5.38
C THR A 291 8.34 2.38 -5.18
N VAL A 292 7.31 1.86 -5.84
CA VAL A 292 5.93 2.39 -5.77
C VAL A 292 4.99 1.32 -5.22
N GLY A 293 4.52 1.51 -3.99
CA GLY A 293 3.66 0.53 -3.32
C GLY A 293 4.36 -0.82 -3.16
N LEU A 294 3.90 -1.84 -3.90
CA LEU A 294 4.52 -3.16 -3.93
C LEU A 294 5.50 -3.35 -5.10
N GLU A 295 5.61 -2.42 -6.04
CA GLU A 295 6.42 -2.54 -7.27
C GLU A 295 7.87 -2.07 -7.04
N PRO A 296 8.86 -2.97 -6.88
CA PRO A 296 10.22 -2.57 -6.56
C PRO A 296 10.94 -2.01 -7.79
N GLN A 297 11.53 -0.82 -7.62
CA GLN A 297 12.32 -0.14 -8.66
C GLN A 297 13.62 0.40 -8.05
N LEU A 298 14.61 -0.46 -7.85
CA LEU A 298 15.93 -0.04 -7.38
C LEU A 298 16.85 0.27 -8.55
N ARG A 299 17.41 1.48 -8.59
CA ARG A 299 18.54 1.81 -9.46
C ARG A 299 19.83 1.69 -8.68
N VAL A 300 20.84 1.10 -9.32
CA VAL A 300 22.16 0.86 -8.72
C VAL A 300 23.22 1.43 -9.64
N TYR A 301 24.04 2.33 -9.11
CA TYR A 301 25.07 3.06 -9.86
C TYR A 301 26.47 2.67 -9.37
N GLN A 302 27.32 2.25 -10.32
CA GLN A 302 28.73 1.98 -10.08
C GLN A 302 29.56 3.23 -10.34
N VAL A 303 30.62 3.43 -9.55
CA VAL A 303 31.62 4.47 -9.82
C VAL A 303 32.60 3.91 -10.87
N GLN A 304 32.58 4.48 -12.06
CA GLN A 304 33.43 4.08 -13.19
C GLN A 304 34.40 5.20 -13.58
N PRO A 305 35.61 4.89 -14.10
CA PRO A 305 36.54 5.92 -14.56
C PRO A 305 36.01 6.71 -15.77
N ALA A 306 35.94 8.03 -15.63
CA ALA A 306 35.52 8.95 -16.69
C ALA A 306 36.71 9.50 -17.49
N LYS A 307 36.42 10.10 -18.66
CA LYS A 307 37.41 10.80 -19.50
C LYS A 307 37.52 12.30 -19.21
N SER A 308 36.85 12.80 -18.18
CA SER A 308 36.97 14.20 -17.75
C SER A 308 38.26 14.40 -16.96
N PHE A 309 38.86 15.59 -17.10
CA PHE A 309 40.09 15.97 -16.37
C PHE A 309 39.79 16.54 -14.98
N LEU A 310 38.63 17.19 -14.81
CA LEU A 310 38.22 17.79 -13.53
C LEU A 310 37.76 16.70 -12.56
N ASP A 311 36.93 15.76 -13.05
CA ASP A 311 36.47 14.60 -12.29
C ASP A 311 36.71 13.32 -13.08
N PRO A 312 37.71 12.50 -12.70
CA PRO A 312 38.07 11.28 -13.43
C PRO A 312 37.11 10.11 -13.15
N ILE A 313 35.90 10.38 -12.65
CA ILE A 313 34.87 9.38 -12.31
C ILE A 313 33.49 9.78 -12.82
N GLN A 314 32.62 8.79 -13.02
CA GLN A 314 31.19 8.95 -13.33
C GLN A 314 30.36 7.93 -12.54
N LEU A 315 29.06 8.22 -12.35
CA LEU A 315 28.08 7.23 -11.89
C LEU A 315 27.43 6.57 -13.12
N GLU A 316 27.57 5.25 -13.24
CA GLU A 316 27.05 4.47 -14.35
C GLU A 316 26.02 3.46 -13.85
N GLU A 317 24.80 3.52 -14.40
CA GLU A 317 23.68 2.66 -13.98
C GLU A 317 23.91 1.22 -14.44
N ILE A 318 23.69 0.23 -13.56
CA ILE A 318 23.68 -1.19 -13.93
C ILE A 318 22.43 -1.46 -14.79
N SER A 319 22.50 -1.13 -16.08
CA SER A 319 21.41 -1.32 -17.02
C SER A 319 21.16 -2.79 -17.32
N LEU A 320 19.90 -3.19 -17.48
CA LEU A 320 19.49 -4.49 -18.04
C LEU A 320 19.34 -4.47 -19.57
N LYS A 321 19.71 -3.36 -20.23
CA LYS A 321 19.60 -3.15 -21.67
C LYS A 321 20.87 -2.47 -22.21
N PRO A 322 21.61 -3.10 -23.15
CA PRO A 322 21.42 -4.47 -23.65
C PRO A 322 21.72 -5.55 -22.58
N PRO A 323 21.32 -6.81 -22.79
CA PRO A 323 21.85 -7.94 -22.02
C PRO A 323 23.33 -8.15 -22.35
N GLU A 324 24.18 -8.33 -21.33
CA GLU A 324 25.64 -8.39 -21.49
C GLU A 324 26.17 -9.66 -22.15
N LEU A 325 25.38 -10.75 -22.20
CA LEU A 325 25.75 -11.98 -22.89
C LEU A 325 24.90 -12.21 -24.14
N ASN A 326 25.57 -12.59 -25.23
CA ASN A 326 24.92 -13.08 -26.44
C ASN A 326 24.57 -14.57 -26.32
N ASN A 327 23.68 -14.89 -25.37
CA ASN A 327 23.16 -16.23 -25.09
C ASN A 327 21.63 -16.10 -24.93
N SER A 328 20.84 -16.93 -25.63
CA SER A 328 19.38 -16.82 -25.64
C SER A 328 18.76 -16.94 -24.24
N ALA A 329 19.08 -18.01 -23.50
CA ALA A 329 18.56 -18.22 -22.15
C ALA A 329 18.91 -17.07 -21.18
N TYR A 330 20.09 -16.45 -21.33
CA TYR A 330 20.45 -15.25 -20.57
C TYR A 330 19.62 -14.03 -21.00
N GLN A 331 19.45 -13.81 -22.31
CA GLN A 331 18.64 -12.72 -22.87
C GLN A 331 17.16 -12.84 -22.46
N ASP A 332 16.62 -14.06 -22.48
CA ASP A 332 15.27 -14.39 -22.06
C ASP A 332 15.09 -14.17 -20.55
N ALA A 333 16.03 -14.62 -19.71
CA ALA A 333 15.98 -14.38 -18.26
C ALA A 333 16.07 -12.87 -17.92
N VAL A 334 16.94 -12.12 -18.60
CA VAL A 334 17.00 -10.64 -18.47
C VAL A 334 15.72 -9.98 -19.01
N SER A 335 15.05 -10.56 -20.01
CA SER A 335 13.75 -10.10 -20.51
C SER A 335 12.63 -10.32 -19.46
N ILE A 336 12.58 -11.48 -18.80
CA ILE A 336 11.68 -11.76 -17.67
C ILE A 336 11.93 -10.79 -16.51
N ALA A 337 13.19 -10.57 -16.13
CA ALA A 337 13.52 -9.59 -15.08
C ALA A 337 12.99 -8.19 -15.44
N ARG A 338 13.16 -7.76 -16.70
CA ARG A 338 12.68 -6.47 -17.21
C ARG A 338 11.17 -6.34 -17.33
N SER A 339 10.39 -7.41 -17.21
CA SER A 339 8.93 -7.31 -17.00
C SER A 339 8.54 -7.16 -15.53
N GLY A 340 9.51 -7.15 -14.60
CA GLY A 340 9.28 -7.11 -13.15
C GLY A 340 9.02 -8.48 -12.53
N LEU A 341 9.48 -9.57 -13.16
CA LEU A 341 9.43 -10.95 -12.62
C LEU A 341 10.81 -11.36 -12.10
N TRP A 342 11.19 -10.76 -10.97
CA TRP A 342 12.58 -10.75 -10.51
C TRP A 342 13.08 -12.12 -10.03
N THR A 343 12.29 -12.85 -9.22
CA THR A 343 12.69 -14.16 -8.69
C THR A 343 12.77 -15.26 -9.75
N PRO A 344 11.79 -15.45 -10.67
CA PRO A 344 11.91 -16.44 -11.74
C PRO A 344 13.12 -16.20 -12.66
N ALA A 345 13.43 -14.92 -12.95
CA ALA A 345 14.64 -14.56 -13.69
C ALA A 345 15.91 -14.88 -12.90
N PHE A 346 15.96 -14.57 -11.61
CA PHE A 346 17.13 -14.86 -10.77
C PHE A 346 17.40 -16.37 -10.67
N GLU A 347 16.37 -17.18 -10.44
CA GLU A 347 16.49 -18.64 -10.35
C GLU A 347 16.99 -19.26 -11.66
N TRP A 348 16.53 -18.76 -12.81
CA TRP A 348 17.02 -19.20 -14.11
C TRP A 348 18.48 -18.75 -14.36
N LEU A 349 18.85 -17.53 -13.98
CA LEU A 349 20.23 -17.05 -14.05
C LEU A 349 21.18 -17.84 -13.14
N GLN A 350 20.71 -18.32 -11.97
CA GLN A 350 21.47 -19.24 -11.13
C GLN A 350 21.69 -20.60 -11.81
N PHE A 351 20.71 -21.12 -12.55
CA PHE A 351 20.86 -22.34 -13.33
C PHE A 351 21.87 -22.17 -14.47
N ILE A 352 21.74 -21.09 -15.26
CA ILE A 352 22.69 -20.75 -16.35
C ILE A 352 24.12 -20.61 -15.80
N LYS A 353 24.29 -19.87 -14.70
CA LYS A 353 25.58 -19.69 -14.03
C LYS A 353 26.19 -20.99 -13.48
N LYS A 354 25.38 -22.00 -13.12
CA LYS A 354 25.86 -23.34 -12.72
C LYS A 354 26.27 -24.21 -13.91
N GLN A 355 25.70 -24.00 -15.10
CA GLN A 355 26.06 -24.72 -16.32
C GLN A 355 27.32 -24.15 -17.01
N GLN A 356 27.59 -22.86 -16.81
CA GLN A 356 28.71 -22.18 -17.46
C GLN A 356 30.06 -22.53 -16.80
N LYS A 357 30.96 -23.15 -17.57
CA LYS A 357 32.32 -23.53 -17.10
C LYS A 357 33.29 -22.35 -16.96
N GLU A 358 33.00 -21.24 -17.63
CA GLU A 358 33.84 -20.04 -17.64
C GLU A 358 33.32 -19.01 -16.62
N LYS A 359 34.24 -18.18 -16.10
CA LYS A 359 33.88 -17.13 -15.14
C LYS A 359 33.05 -16.04 -15.82
N MET A 360 31.82 -15.85 -15.31
CA MET A 360 30.88 -14.79 -15.71
C MET A 360 31.58 -13.42 -15.86
N PRO A 361 31.42 -12.69 -16.98
CA PRO A 361 31.95 -11.33 -17.14
C PRO A 361 31.41 -10.38 -16.07
N ALA A 362 32.20 -9.37 -15.68
CA ALA A 362 31.87 -8.49 -14.55
C ALA A 362 30.53 -7.75 -14.73
N ALA A 363 30.25 -7.22 -15.92
CA ALA A 363 28.99 -6.54 -16.21
C ALA A 363 27.79 -7.51 -16.23
N ALA A 364 27.95 -8.72 -16.78
CA ALA A 364 26.91 -9.75 -16.73
C ALA A 364 26.63 -10.23 -15.30
N GLN A 365 27.67 -10.32 -14.46
CA GLN A 365 27.53 -10.58 -13.03
C GLN A 365 26.83 -9.42 -12.30
N ALA A 366 27.08 -8.16 -12.69
CA ALA A 366 26.39 -6.99 -12.16
C ALA A 366 24.88 -7.01 -12.49
N GLN A 367 24.51 -7.36 -13.74
CA GLN A 367 23.10 -7.59 -14.11
C GLN A 367 22.46 -8.70 -13.25
N ILE A 368 23.16 -9.83 -13.03
CA ILE A 368 22.68 -10.91 -12.13
C ILE A 368 22.51 -10.43 -10.69
N ASP A 369 23.43 -9.62 -10.15
CA ASP A 369 23.36 -9.10 -8.78
C ASP A 369 22.27 -8.02 -8.60
N LEU A 370 21.96 -7.23 -9.64
CA LEU A 370 20.81 -6.33 -9.64
C LEU A 370 19.47 -7.10 -9.62
N ILE A 371 19.37 -8.16 -10.44
CA ILE A 371 18.19 -9.02 -10.49
C ILE A 371 18.02 -9.78 -9.17
N ARG A 372 19.13 -10.24 -8.57
CA ARG A 372 19.16 -10.80 -7.20
C ARG A 372 18.59 -9.84 -6.17
N LEU A 373 19.01 -8.58 -6.20
CA LEU A 373 18.61 -7.58 -5.22
C LEU A 373 17.09 -7.34 -5.26
N HIS A 374 16.50 -7.24 -6.46
CA HIS A 374 15.06 -7.14 -6.62
C HIS A 374 14.33 -8.44 -6.22
N SER A 375 14.85 -9.61 -6.60
CA SER A 375 14.31 -10.92 -6.19
C SER A 375 14.25 -11.07 -4.66
N GLN A 376 15.27 -10.56 -3.94
CA GLN A 376 15.26 -10.54 -2.49
C GLN A 376 14.16 -9.65 -1.92
N LEU A 377 13.84 -8.51 -2.56
CA LEU A 377 12.71 -7.66 -2.16
C LEU A 377 11.34 -8.32 -2.46
N THR A 378 11.11 -8.79 -3.68
CA THR A 378 9.83 -9.42 -4.06
C THR A 378 9.54 -10.66 -3.21
N LYS A 379 10.57 -11.45 -2.91
CA LYS A 379 10.45 -12.62 -2.04
C LYS A 379 10.04 -12.24 -0.63
N ILE A 380 10.65 -11.21 -0.05
CA ILE A 380 10.27 -10.69 1.28
C ILE A 380 8.84 -10.10 1.28
N GLN A 381 8.42 -9.46 0.18
CA GLN A 381 7.04 -8.98 0.03
C GLN A 381 6.03 -10.15 -0.04
N ALA A 382 6.33 -11.19 -0.82
CA ALA A 382 5.45 -12.36 -0.99
C ALA A 382 5.50 -13.38 0.17
N ASP A 383 6.52 -13.34 1.03
CA ASP A 383 6.59 -14.13 2.27
C ASP A 383 6.00 -13.38 3.49
N LYS A 384 5.47 -12.17 3.29
CA LYS A 384 4.79 -11.38 4.34
C LYS A 384 3.31 -11.79 4.49
N SER A 385 2.81 -11.81 5.72
CA SER A 385 1.36 -11.86 5.97
C SER A 385 0.71 -10.52 5.58
N TRP A 386 -0.29 -10.58 4.70
CA TRP A 386 -1.03 -9.41 4.22
C TRP A 386 -2.40 -9.27 4.89
N ALA A 387 -2.95 -8.06 4.87
CA ALA A 387 -4.24 -7.76 5.51
C ALA A 387 -5.44 -8.00 4.59
N SER A 388 -5.23 -8.18 3.27
CA SER A 388 -6.28 -8.50 2.30
C SER A 388 -5.81 -9.50 1.23
N PRO A 389 -6.70 -10.35 0.70
CA PRO A 389 -6.40 -11.27 -0.41
C PRO A 389 -5.79 -10.59 -1.64
N SER A 390 -6.27 -9.41 -2.03
CA SER A 390 -5.73 -8.66 -3.17
C SER A 390 -4.27 -8.25 -2.97
N GLN A 391 -3.87 -7.81 -1.78
CA GLN A 391 -2.47 -7.47 -1.47
C GLN A 391 -1.57 -8.71 -1.52
N GLN A 392 -2.05 -9.84 -1.00
CA GLN A 392 -1.30 -11.10 -1.09
C GLN A 392 -1.11 -11.55 -2.54
N VAL A 393 -2.19 -11.56 -3.33
CA VAL A 393 -2.14 -11.92 -4.76
C VAL A 393 -1.22 -10.99 -5.54
N LEU A 394 -1.26 -9.67 -5.30
CA LEU A 394 -0.35 -8.74 -5.96
C LEU A 394 1.12 -9.04 -5.61
N ALA A 395 1.43 -9.33 -4.34
CA ALA A 395 2.78 -9.68 -3.91
C ALA A 395 3.27 -11.02 -4.52
N ASP A 396 2.43 -12.08 -4.47
CA ASP A 396 2.75 -13.37 -5.06
C ASP A 396 2.92 -13.26 -6.60
N LEU A 397 2.10 -12.47 -7.30
CA LEU A 397 2.24 -12.24 -8.75
C LEU A 397 3.50 -11.44 -9.12
N ILE A 398 3.90 -10.47 -8.30
CA ILE A 398 5.14 -9.69 -8.47
C ILE A 398 6.38 -10.59 -8.25
N ASP A 399 6.35 -11.51 -7.27
CA ASP A 399 7.41 -12.52 -7.08
C ASP A 399 7.33 -13.70 -8.07
N GLY A 400 6.30 -13.76 -8.94
CA GLY A 400 6.12 -14.80 -9.95
C GLY A 400 5.60 -16.15 -9.41
N ARG A 401 4.94 -16.15 -8.25
CA ARG A 401 4.35 -17.31 -7.55
C ARG A 401 2.90 -17.56 -7.99
N TRP A 402 2.71 -17.69 -9.30
CA TRP A 402 1.41 -17.81 -9.98
C TRP A 402 0.45 -18.81 -9.32
N GLU A 403 0.95 -19.95 -8.84
CA GLU A 403 0.18 -20.99 -8.17
C GLU A 403 -0.34 -20.55 -6.78
N LYS A 404 0.50 -19.93 -5.95
CA LYS A 404 0.08 -19.41 -4.63
C LYS A 404 -0.97 -18.31 -4.77
N ALA A 405 -0.73 -17.38 -5.71
CA ALA A 405 -1.72 -16.36 -6.04
C ALA A 405 -3.06 -16.99 -6.45
N LEU A 406 -3.03 -18.07 -7.24
CA LEU A 406 -4.23 -18.76 -7.69
C LEU A 406 -4.96 -19.44 -6.53
N GLN A 407 -4.25 -20.11 -5.63
CA GLN A 407 -4.82 -20.71 -4.41
C GLN A 407 -5.56 -19.66 -3.56
N VAL A 408 -5.04 -18.43 -3.46
CA VAL A 408 -5.71 -17.32 -2.75
C VAL A 408 -6.96 -16.82 -3.49
N PHE A 409 -6.95 -16.81 -4.82
CA PHE A 409 -8.14 -16.50 -5.64
C PHE A 409 -9.23 -17.56 -5.52
N GLU A 410 -8.85 -18.83 -5.60
CA GLU A 410 -9.77 -19.98 -5.54
C GLU A 410 -10.40 -20.17 -4.16
N ALA A 411 -9.66 -19.86 -3.09
CA ALA A 411 -10.08 -20.09 -1.70
C ALA A 411 -11.45 -19.52 -1.32
N SER A 412 -11.95 -18.48 -2.00
CA SER A 412 -13.33 -18.02 -1.83
C SER A 412 -13.87 -17.18 -2.99
N PRO A 413 -15.20 -17.11 -3.18
CA PRO A 413 -15.83 -16.15 -4.09
C PRO A 413 -15.57 -14.70 -3.66
N GLU A 414 -15.46 -14.41 -2.36
CA GLU A 414 -15.24 -13.06 -1.87
C GLU A 414 -13.83 -12.56 -2.21
N ASN A 415 -12.81 -13.43 -2.07
CA ASN A 415 -11.44 -13.17 -2.50
C ASN A 415 -11.41 -12.88 -4.00
N ALA A 416 -12.05 -13.72 -4.81
CA ALA A 416 -12.10 -13.56 -6.26
C ALA A 416 -12.74 -12.22 -6.70
N GLN A 417 -13.77 -11.74 -6.00
CA GLN A 417 -14.34 -10.42 -6.26
C GLN A 417 -13.40 -9.26 -5.86
N GLU A 418 -12.72 -9.36 -4.72
CA GLU A 418 -11.72 -8.36 -4.31
C GLU A 418 -10.55 -8.31 -5.32
N ILE A 419 -10.09 -9.48 -5.78
CA ILE A 419 -9.02 -9.61 -6.78
C ILE A 419 -9.51 -9.14 -8.16
N ALA A 420 -10.77 -9.33 -8.53
CA ALA A 420 -11.33 -8.79 -9.78
C ALA A 420 -11.23 -7.25 -9.84
N ILE A 421 -11.42 -6.57 -8.70
CA ILE A 421 -11.26 -5.11 -8.59
C ILE A 421 -9.78 -4.73 -8.78
N LEU A 422 -8.84 -5.45 -8.15
CA LEU A 422 -7.40 -5.27 -8.35
C LEU A 422 -6.99 -5.45 -9.83
N LEU A 423 -7.39 -6.57 -10.46
CA LEU A 423 -7.01 -6.88 -11.85
C LEU A 423 -7.58 -5.87 -12.85
N LYS A 424 -8.75 -5.29 -12.55
CA LYS A 424 -9.37 -4.24 -13.35
C LYS A 424 -8.71 -2.86 -13.16
N ALA A 425 -8.03 -2.65 -12.03
CA ALA A 425 -7.29 -1.43 -11.72
C ALA A 425 -5.81 -1.49 -12.14
N ASP A 426 -5.30 -2.64 -12.60
CA ASP A 426 -3.95 -2.73 -13.17
C ASP A 426 -3.89 -2.12 -14.57
N GLU A 427 -2.95 -1.18 -14.77
CA GLU A 427 -2.75 -0.46 -16.03
C GLU A 427 -2.00 -1.31 -17.09
N GLY A 428 -1.86 -2.62 -16.84
CA GLY A 428 -1.22 -3.59 -17.73
C GLY A 428 0.16 -4.06 -17.26
N ARG A 429 0.60 -3.72 -16.03
CA ARG A 429 1.86 -4.21 -15.45
C ARG A 429 1.80 -5.72 -15.24
N LEU A 430 0.68 -6.25 -14.74
CA LEU A 430 0.45 -7.69 -14.61
C LEU A 430 0.34 -8.39 -15.97
N TRP A 431 -0.30 -7.75 -16.96
CA TRP A 431 -0.35 -8.29 -18.33
C TRP A 431 1.05 -8.41 -18.96
N ASN A 432 1.90 -7.39 -18.80
CA ASN A 432 3.27 -7.40 -19.30
C ASN A 432 4.13 -8.51 -18.68
N ARG A 433 4.00 -8.75 -17.36
CA ARG A 433 4.60 -9.92 -16.67
C ARG A 433 4.15 -11.23 -17.29
N THR A 434 2.83 -11.42 -17.38
CA THR A 434 2.22 -12.67 -17.84
C THR A 434 2.62 -12.99 -19.28
N LYS A 435 2.64 -11.97 -20.14
CA LYS A 435 3.12 -12.07 -21.53
C LYS A 435 4.60 -12.48 -21.60
N ALA A 436 5.48 -11.91 -20.78
CA ALA A 436 6.90 -12.26 -20.75
C ALA A 436 7.12 -13.71 -20.27
N ALA A 437 6.38 -14.15 -19.24
CA ALA A 437 6.43 -15.53 -18.76
C ALA A 437 5.97 -16.53 -19.83
N LEU A 438 4.86 -16.26 -20.53
CA LEU A 438 4.34 -17.11 -21.62
C LEU A 438 5.21 -17.07 -22.88
N GLN A 439 5.95 -15.98 -23.14
CA GLN A 439 6.90 -15.93 -24.25
C GLN A 439 8.05 -16.95 -24.07
N VAL A 440 8.47 -17.19 -22.83
CA VAL A 440 9.56 -18.13 -22.49
C VAL A 440 9.04 -19.55 -22.30
N ASN A 441 7.91 -19.74 -21.62
CA ASN A 441 7.25 -21.04 -21.53
C ASN A 441 5.74 -20.90 -21.73
N PRO A 442 5.25 -21.10 -22.98
CA PRO A 442 3.82 -21.00 -23.30
C PRO A 442 2.93 -22.01 -22.55
N ASN A 443 3.50 -23.10 -22.03
CA ASN A 443 2.77 -24.28 -21.55
C ASN A 443 2.59 -24.31 -20.02
N ARG A 444 2.69 -23.17 -19.33
CA ARG A 444 2.44 -23.07 -17.88
C ARG A 444 0.95 -22.84 -17.58
N PRO A 445 0.21 -23.81 -17.01
CA PRO A 445 -1.23 -23.68 -16.83
C PRO A 445 -1.61 -22.54 -15.88
N GLU A 446 -0.87 -22.33 -14.78
CA GLU A 446 -1.14 -21.21 -13.85
C GLU A 446 -1.00 -19.85 -14.53
N VAL A 447 0.02 -19.69 -15.39
CA VAL A 447 0.27 -18.43 -16.12
C VAL A 447 -0.77 -18.22 -17.23
N GLN A 448 -1.23 -19.29 -17.87
CA GLN A 448 -2.37 -19.25 -18.81
C GLN A 448 -3.67 -18.84 -18.09
N ALA A 449 -3.89 -19.28 -16.85
CA ALA A 449 -5.04 -18.89 -16.04
C ALA A 449 -5.01 -17.40 -15.68
N TRP A 450 -3.87 -16.90 -15.18
CA TRP A 450 -3.71 -15.47 -14.90
C TRP A 450 -3.84 -14.59 -16.14
N ALA A 451 -3.36 -15.04 -17.31
CA ALA A 451 -3.56 -14.33 -18.58
C ALA A 451 -5.05 -14.15 -18.90
N ALA A 452 -5.85 -15.20 -18.74
CA ALA A 452 -7.30 -15.14 -18.97
C ALA A 452 -8.01 -14.25 -17.94
N LEU A 453 -7.68 -14.38 -16.65
CA LEU A 453 -8.26 -13.58 -15.56
C LEU A 453 -7.98 -12.07 -15.73
N ILE A 454 -6.73 -11.69 -16.06
CA ILE A 454 -6.34 -10.30 -16.32
C ILE A 454 -7.12 -9.74 -17.53
N LEU A 455 -7.20 -10.50 -18.64
CA LEU A 455 -7.94 -10.06 -19.83
C LEU A 455 -9.44 -9.95 -19.57
N ALA A 456 -10.04 -10.84 -18.78
CA ALA A 456 -11.47 -10.79 -18.46
C ALA A 456 -11.81 -9.62 -17.53
N ALA A 457 -11.01 -9.37 -16.48
CA ALA A 457 -11.24 -8.27 -15.55
C ALA A 457 -11.04 -6.88 -16.20
N GLY A 458 -9.98 -6.72 -17.00
CA GLY A 458 -9.64 -5.43 -17.62
C GLY A 458 -10.30 -5.17 -18.98
N GLN A 459 -10.55 -6.20 -19.80
CA GLN A 459 -11.03 -6.08 -21.19
C GLN A 459 -12.31 -6.89 -21.49
N GLY A 460 -12.88 -7.58 -20.49
CA GLY A 460 -14.14 -8.32 -20.58
C GLY A 460 -14.01 -9.75 -21.11
N GLN A 461 -14.95 -10.62 -20.72
CA GLN A 461 -14.99 -12.06 -21.02
C GLN A 461 -14.68 -12.39 -22.49
N ASN A 462 -15.31 -11.69 -23.45
CA ASN A 462 -15.11 -11.89 -24.89
C ASN A 462 -13.63 -11.80 -25.32
N ARG A 463 -12.82 -10.99 -24.63
CA ARG A 463 -11.39 -10.82 -24.95
C ARG A 463 -10.56 -11.98 -24.43
N ALA A 464 -10.88 -12.49 -23.23
CA ALA A 464 -10.29 -13.71 -22.69
C ALA A 464 -10.68 -14.92 -23.56
N ASP A 465 -11.95 -15.08 -23.91
CA ASP A 465 -12.44 -16.19 -24.75
C ASP A 465 -11.84 -16.19 -26.17
N PHE A 466 -11.48 -15.02 -26.70
CA PHE A 466 -10.73 -14.91 -27.95
C PHE A 466 -9.28 -15.36 -27.76
N TRP A 467 -8.61 -14.84 -26.72
CA TRP A 467 -7.22 -15.20 -26.43
C TRP A 467 -7.04 -16.70 -26.11
N LEU A 468 -7.99 -17.31 -25.40
CA LEU A 468 -8.02 -18.75 -25.09
C LEU A 468 -8.14 -19.64 -26.33
N LYS A 469 -8.55 -19.11 -27.49
CA LYS A 469 -8.60 -19.84 -28.77
C LYS A 469 -7.30 -19.71 -29.58
N GLU A 470 -6.53 -18.66 -29.35
CA GLU A 470 -5.20 -18.47 -29.96
C GLU A 470 -4.09 -19.14 -29.14
N ALA A 471 -4.22 -19.12 -27.81
CA ALA A 471 -3.36 -19.85 -26.89
C ALA A 471 -3.61 -21.36 -27.02
N LYS A 472 -2.53 -22.13 -27.20
CA LYS A 472 -2.58 -23.60 -27.40
C LYS A 472 -2.75 -24.34 -26.07
N ILE A 473 -3.92 -24.19 -25.46
CA ILE A 473 -4.26 -24.67 -24.13
C ILE A 473 -4.82 -26.10 -24.20
N THR A 474 -4.55 -26.93 -23.18
CA THR A 474 -5.11 -28.29 -23.06
C THR A 474 -6.57 -28.25 -22.61
N THR A 475 -7.38 -29.26 -22.97
CA THR A 475 -8.81 -29.31 -22.63
C THR A 475 -9.07 -29.19 -21.13
N ASP A 476 -8.25 -29.86 -20.31
CA ASP A 476 -8.38 -29.84 -18.85
C ASP A 476 -8.09 -28.44 -18.28
N ASN A 477 -7.01 -27.79 -18.74
CA ASN A 477 -6.69 -26.43 -18.28
C ASN A 477 -7.69 -25.40 -18.81
N LEU A 478 -8.21 -25.56 -20.03
CA LEU A 478 -9.29 -24.71 -20.55
C LEU A 478 -10.55 -24.83 -19.68
N THR A 479 -10.90 -26.04 -19.23
CA THR A 479 -12.04 -26.28 -18.34
C THR A 479 -11.83 -25.65 -16.96
N HIS A 480 -10.63 -25.80 -16.39
CA HIS A 480 -10.23 -25.16 -15.13
C HIS A 480 -10.28 -23.63 -15.21
N ILE A 481 -9.72 -23.03 -16.28
CA ILE A 481 -9.80 -21.58 -16.53
C ILE A 481 -11.26 -21.11 -16.71
N GLN A 482 -12.12 -21.91 -17.33
CA GLN A 482 -13.55 -21.59 -17.43
C GLN A 482 -14.28 -21.61 -16.07
N SER A 483 -13.85 -22.40 -15.07
CA SER A 483 -14.33 -22.23 -13.68
C SER A 483 -13.84 -20.92 -13.06
N LEU A 484 -12.55 -20.61 -13.19
CA LEU A 484 -11.94 -19.39 -12.63
C LEU A 484 -12.58 -18.10 -13.18
N LEU A 485 -12.88 -18.08 -14.49
CA LEU A 485 -13.56 -16.96 -15.15
C LEU A 485 -15.02 -16.78 -14.67
N ARG A 486 -15.73 -17.86 -14.36
CA ARG A 486 -17.07 -17.77 -13.75
C ARG A 486 -16.99 -17.18 -12.34
N GLN A 487 -16.07 -17.69 -11.51
CA GLN A 487 -15.81 -17.16 -10.16
C GLN A 487 -15.38 -15.67 -10.18
N LEU A 488 -14.60 -15.25 -11.18
CA LEU A 488 -14.26 -13.83 -11.44
C LEU A 488 -15.50 -12.97 -11.74
N ASN A 489 -16.41 -13.46 -12.59
CA ASN A 489 -17.62 -12.73 -13.00
C ASN A 489 -18.70 -12.65 -11.90
N GLY A 490 -18.48 -13.29 -10.74
CA GLY A 490 -19.53 -13.48 -9.73
C GLY A 490 -20.57 -14.51 -10.16
N GLU A 491 -20.35 -15.21 -11.27
CA GLU A 491 -21.05 -16.44 -11.62
C GLU A 491 -20.56 -17.53 -10.67
N VAL A 492 -21.19 -17.62 -9.50
CA VAL A 492 -21.03 -18.74 -8.59
C VAL A 492 -21.42 -20.01 -9.36
N THR A 493 -20.40 -20.70 -9.92
CA THR A 493 -20.51 -22.14 -10.18
C THR A 493 -21.10 -22.73 -8.91
N PRO A 494 -22.24 -23.46 -8.98
CA PRO A 494 -22.96 -23.85 -7.79
C PRO A 494 -22.05 -24.73 -6.94
N ILE A 495 -21.40 -24.11 -5.96
CA ILE A 495 -20.74 -24.79 -4.88
C ILE A 495 -21.87 -25.62 -4.30
N SER A 496 -21.71 -26.94 -4.29
CA SER A 496 -22.54 -27.79 -3.45
C SER A 496 -22.15 -27.49 -2.00
N SER A 497 -22.57 -26.32 -1.53
CA SER A 497 -22.44 -25.82 -0.17
C SER A 497 -23.43 -26.60 0.68
N THR A 498 -23.20 -27.90 0.80
CA THR A 498 -23.98 -28.85 1.60
C THR A 498 -23.69 -28.66 3.08
N HIS A 499 -23.69 -27.41 3.54
CA HIS A 499 -24.00 -27.11 4.93
C HIS A 499 -25.51 -27.23 5.07
N PRO A 500 -26.01 -27.82 6.18
CA PRO A 500 -27.44 -27.83 6.44
C PRO A 500 -27.95 -26.39 6.60
N SER A 501 -29.25 -26.21 6.40
CA SER A 501 -29.90 -24.94 6.74
C SER A 501 -29.74 -24.66 8.23
N ARG A 502 -29.23 -23.47 8.55
CA ARG A 502 -29.17 -22.93 9.92
C ARG A 502 -29.75 -21.53 9.90
N ILE A 503 -31.03 -21.42 10.20
CA ILE A 503 -31.81 -20.18 10.09
C ILE A 503 -32.63 -20.02 11.36
N ILE A 504 -32.74 -18.78 11.85
CA ILE A 504 -33.55 -18.38 13.00
C ILE A 504 -34.32 -17.11 12.60
N GLY A 505 -35.61 -17.04 12.94
CA GLY A 505 -36.45 -15.86 12.67
C GLY A 505 -37.76 -15.84 13.46
N SER A 506 -38.47 -14.71 13.47
CA SER A 506 -39.87 -14.69 13.90
C SER A 506 -40.79 -15.09 12.74
N VAL A 507 -41.94 -15.68 13.05
CA VAL A 507 -42.85 -16.22 12.02
C VAL A 507 -44.31 -15.84 12.27
N GLN A 508 -44.99 -15.43 11.20
CA GLN A 508 -46.41 -15.10 11.20
C GLN A 508 -47.17 -15.88 10.11
N PRO A 509 -48.39 -16.37 10.37
CA PRO A 509 -49.25 -16.94 9.35
C PRO A 509 -49.73 -15.83 8.41
N ILE A 510 -49.82 -16.12 7.11
CA ILE A 510 -50.36 -15.21 6.09
C ILE A 510 -51.47 -15.89 5.29
N SER A 511 -52.43 -15.10 4.79
CA SER A 511 -53.61 -15.58 4.07
C SER A 511 -53.60 -15.28 2.56
N SER A 512 -52.66 -14.47 2.08
CA SER A 512 -52.48 -14.13 0.67
C SER A 512 -51.01 -13.95 0.32
N ILE A 513 -50.66 -14.22 -0.95
CA ILE A 513 -49.28 -14.16 -1.47
C ILE A 513 -49.28 -13.42 -2.80
N ASN A 514 -48.41 -12.41 -2.94
CA ASN A 514 -48.06 -11.86 -4.24
C ASN A 514 -46.86 -12.63 -4.82
N SER A 515 -47.13 -13.63 -5.65
CA SER A 515 -46.11 -14.53 -6.24
C SER A 515 -44.99 -13.81 -7.02
N ALA A 516 -45.21 -12.56 -7.45
CA ALA A 516 -44.21 -11.76 -8.16
C ALA A 516 -43.11 -11.18 -7.24
N GLU A 517 -43.30 -11.19 -5.91
CA GLU A 517 -42.35 -10.63 -4.94
C GLU A 517 -41.44 -11.70 -4.29
N TRP A 518 -41.47 -12.95 -4.79
CA TRP A 518 -40.85 -14.12 -4.18
C TRP A 518 -39.97 -14.90 -5.17
N LEU A 519 -38.73 -15.18 -4.77
CA LEU A 519 -37.73 -15.91 -5.55
C LEU A 519 -37.84 -17.42 -5.30
N GLN A 520 -38.15 -18.17 -6.36
CA GLN A 520 -38.38 -19.62 -6.36
C GLN A 520 -37.36 -20.33 -7.27
N LEU A 521 -36.82 -21.48 -6.84
CA LEU A 521 -36.01 -22.34 -7.73
C LEU A 521 -36.83 -23.00 -8.84
N SER A 522 -38.08 -23.37 -8.53
CA SER A 522 -39.01 -24.05 -9.43
C SER A 522 -40.35 -23.34 -9.38
N LYS A 523 -40.88 -22.92 -10.53
CA LYS A 523 -42.20 -22.30 -10.65
C LYS A 523 -43.26 -23.30 -10.22
N THR A 524 -43.68 -23.18 -8.97
CA THR A 524 -44.67 -24.04 -8.33
C THR A 524 -45.86 -23.16 -7.98
N ASP A 525 -47.08 -23.59 -8.31
CA ASP A 525 -48.26 -22.78 -8.01
C ASP A 525 -48.44 -22.64 -6.49
N LEU A 526 -48.24 -21.41 -5.98
CA LEU A 526 -48.38 -21.05 -4.57
C LEU A 526 -49.85 -20.97 -4.11
N THR A 527 -50.79 -21.50 -4.92
CA THR A 527 -52.24 -21.42 -4.76
C THR A 527 -52.87 -22.69 -4.16
N VAL A 528 -52.05 -23.68 -3.79
CA VAL A 528 -52.50 -24.95 -3.15
C VAL A 528 -52.90 -24.72 -1.69
N ASN A 529 -53.90 -25.47 -1.22
CA ASN A 529 -54.56 -25.37 0.10
C ASN A 529 -53.68 -25.72 1.33
N ASN A 530 -52.54 -25.05 1.50
CA ASN A 530 -51.70 -25.14 2.70
C ASN A 530 -51.81 -23.87 3.55
N GLN A 531 -51.53 -23.96 4.85
CA GLN A 531 -51.31 -22.74 5.65
C GLN A 531 -49.93 -22.17 5.30
N TRP A 532 -49.93 -20.90 4.92
CA TRP A 532 -48.71 -20.17 4.56
C TRP A 532 -48.17 -19.39 5.75
N TYR A 533 -46.85 -19.34 5.84
CA TYR A 533 -46.08 -18.70 6.90
C TYR A 533 -45.02 -17.81 6.29
N GLN A 534 -44.98 -16.56 6.73
CA GLN A 534 -43.86 -15.66 6.46
C GLN A 534 -42.91 -15.70 7.65
N VAL A 535 -41.68 -16.15 7.42
CA VAL A 535 -40.58 -16.06 8.38
C VAL A 535 -39.78 -14.80 8.05
N GLU A 536 -39.58 -13.91 9.01
CA GLU A 536 -38.61 -12.81 8.89
C GLU A 536 -37.32 -13.24 9.59
N VAL A 537 -36.23 -13.31 8.83
CA VAL A 537 -34.98 -13.93 9.30
C VAL A 537 -34.25 -12.98 10.24
N SER A 538 -33.97 -13.45 11.45
CA SER A 538 -33.17 -12.77 12.46
C SER A 538 -31.67 -13.02 12.24
N ALA A 539 -31.32 -14.29 12.00
CA ALA A 539 -29.93 -14.73 11.79
C ALA A 539 -29.89 -16.02 10.95
N PHE A 540 -28.81 -16.22 10.19
CA PHE A 540 -28.53 -17.48 9.49
C PHE A 540 -27.03 -17.76 9.34
N HIS A 541 -26.64 -19.00 9.09
CA HIS A 541 -25.25 -19.39 8.81
C HIS A 541 -24.98 -19.47 7.29
N ASP A 542 -24.03 -18.69 6.77
CA ASP A 542 -23.68 -18.58 5.34
C ASP A 542 -22.80 -19.73 4.80
N GLY A 543 -22.66 -20.80 5.60
CA GLY A 543 -21.74 -21.91 5.38
C GLY A 543 -20.35 -21.71 5.99
N LYS A 544 -19.98 -20.47 6.36
CA LYS A 544 -18.70 -20.12 6.99
C LYS A 544 -18.86 -19.47 8.37
N ARG A 545 -19.94 -18.71 8.59
CA ARG A 545 -20.22 -17.92 9.80
C ARG A 545 -21.70 -17.59 9.92
N TRP A 546 -22.11 -17.09 11.09
CA TRP A 546 -23.43 -16.46 11.24
C TRP A 546 -23.45 -15.02 10.73
N LEU A 547 -24.55 -14.67 10.07
CA LEU A 547 -24.93 -13.33 9.65
C LEU A 547 -26.23 -12.96 10.37
N ASN A 548 -26.32 -11.72 10.83
CA ASN A 548 -27.46 -11.17 11.57
C ASN A 548 -28.17 -10.08 10.75
N SER A 549 -29.47 -9.93 10.96
CA SER A 549 -30.29 -8.86 10.37
C SER A 549 -29.87 -7.48 10.92
N PRO A 550 -29.85 -6.40 10.11
CA PRO A 550 -30.25 -6.32 8.70
C PRO A 550 -29.13 -6.74 7.72
N PHE A 551 -29.51 -7.53 6.73
CA PHE A 551 -28.63 -8.10 5.69
C PHE A 551 -28.33 -7.11 4.55
N GLY A 552 -28.18 -5.81 4.86
CA GLY A 552 -27.96 -4.75 3.86
C GLY A 552 -26.66 -4.87 3.06
N THR A 553 -25.72 -5.71 3.51
CA THR A 553 -24.46 -6.03 2.83
C THR A 553 -24.55 -7.23 1.88
N LEU A 554 -25.68 -7.97 1.87
CA LEU A 554 -25.83 -9.19 1.07
C LEU A 554 -26.12 -8.84 -0.41
N SER A 555 -25.06 -8.73 -1.20
CA SER A 555 -25.13 -8.38 -2.62
C SER A 555 -25.71 -9.51 -3.46
N LEU A 556 -26.94 -9.35 -3.96
CA LEU A 556 -27.56 -10.31 -4.87
C LEU A 556 -26.90 -10.26 -6.27
N PRO A 557 -26.62 -11.41 -6.91
CA PRO A 557 -26.17 -11.43 -8.29
C PRO A 557 -27.29 -11.02 -9.25
N LYS A 558 -26.92 -10.41 -10.38
CA LYS A 558 -27.86 -10.00 -11.45
C LYS A 558 -28.46 -11.19 -12.20
N THR A 559 -27.84 -12.37 -12.09
CA THR A 559 -28.22 -13.64 -12.70
C THR A 559 -28.50 -14.66 -11.61
N SER A 560 -29.66 -15.34 -11.69
CA SER A 560 -30.10 -16.35 -10.73
C SER A 560 -30.01 -15.97 -9.23
N PRO A 561 -30.53 -14.81 -8.77
CA PRO A 561 -30.56 -14.45 -7.35
C PRO A 561 -31.32 -15.46 -6.48
N GLU A 562 -32.27 -16.22 -7.06
CA GLU A 562 -32.95 -17.34 -6.41
C GLU A 562 -31.97 -18.45 -6.00
N LYS A 563 -31.06 -18.86 -6.90
CA LYS A 563 -30.09 -19.94 -6.60
C LYS A 563 -29.05 -19.50 -5.58
N PHE A 564 -28.63 -18.24 -5.66
CA PHE A 564 -27.70 -17.65 -4.70
C PHE A 564 -28.27 -17.72 -3.28
N LEU A 565 -29.45 -17.12 -3.05
CA LEU A 565 -30.07 -17.12 -1.72
C LEU A 565 -30.34 -18.53 -1.19
N TRP A 566 -30.87 -19.44 -2.01
CA TRP A 566 -31.16 -20.81 -1.59
C TRP A 566 -29.89 -21.62 -1.26
N SER A 567 -28.73 -21.33 -1.88
CA SER A 567 -27.46 -21.96 -1.51
C SER A 567 -26.84 -21.34 -0.26
N THR A 568 -26.81 -20.01 -0.18
CA THR A 568 -26.27 -19.25 0.96
C THR A 568 -27.06 -19.48 2.25
N LEU A 569 -28.33 -19.86 2.16
CA LEU A 569 -29.16 -20.22 3.32
C LEU A 569 -29.15 -21.71 3.67
N GLY A 570 -28.50 -22.56 2.86
CA GLY A 570 -28.48 -24.03 3.02
C GLY A 570 -29.76 -24.74 2.53
N ILE A 571 -30.78 -24.00 2.08
CA ILE A 571 -32.13 -24.49 1.73
C ILE A 571 -32.08 -25.51 0.57
N ASN A 572 -31.05 -25.44 -0.27
CA ASN A 572 -30.73 -26.46 -1.28
C ASN A 572 -30.47 -27.87 -0.71
N SER A 573 -30.11 -27.99 0.58
CA SER A 573 -29.83 -29.27 1.26
C SER A 573 -30.94 -29.68 2.22
N ASP A 574 -31.55 -28.72 2.92
CA ASP A 574 -32.64 -28.94 3.86
C ASP A 574 -33.62 -27.76 3.79
N ALA A 575 -34.80 -27.97 3.21
CA ALA A 575 -35.85 -26.95 3.11
C ALA A 575 -36.85 -27.01 4.28
N GLU A 576 -36.61 -27.85 5.29
CA GLU A 576 -37.47 -28.00 6.45
C GLU A 576 -37.20 -26.89 7.49
N ILE A 577 -38.27 -26.31 8.03
CA ILE A 577 -38.19 -25.34 9.11
C ILE A 577 -39.25 -25.68 10.17
N GLN A 578 -38.80 -25.80 11.42
CA GLN A 578 -39.66 -25.95 12.58
C GLN A 578 -40.27 -24.58 12.92
N ILE A 579 -41.56 -24.59 13.24
CA ILE A 579 -42.28 -23.44 13.81
C ILE A 579 -42.66 -23.83 15.24
N VAL A 580 -42.09 -23.12 16.22
CA VAL A 580 -42.33 -23.29 17.65
C VAL A 580 -43.29 -22.21 18.14
N VAL A 581 -44.34 -22.64 18.84
CA VAL A 581 -45.31 -21.78 19.53
C VAL A 581 -45.43 -22.21 20.99
N TRP A 582 -45.77 -21.26 21.86
CA TRP A 582 -45.92 -21.50 23.30
C TRP A 582 -47.38 -21.40 23.69
N LEU A 583 -47.92 -22.45 24.30
CA LEU A 583 -49.28 -22.49 24.83
C LEU A 583 -49.42 -21.61 26.09
N ALA A 584 -50.66 -21.33 26.50
CA ALA A 584 -50.96 -20.47 27.65
C ALA A 584 -50.51 -21.04 29.02
N ASN A 585 -50.19 -22.34 29.08
CA ASN A 585 -49.58 -23.02 30.22
C ASN A 585 -48.03 -23.01 30.18
N GLY A 586 -47.42 -22.46 29.13
CA GLY A 586 -45.97 -22.41 28.92
C GLY A 586 -45.38 -23.60 28.14
N GLU A 587 -46.18 -24.61 27.80
CA GLU A 587 -45.72 -25.75 26.99
C GLU A 587 -45.40 -25.33 25.54
N GLN A 588 -44.34 -25.89 24.97
CA GLN A 588 -44.01 -25.70 23.56
C GLN A 588 -44.76 -26.71 22.68
N GLN A 589 -45.38 -26.22 21.61
CA GLN A 589 -45.78 -27.02 20.47
C GLN A 589 -44.92 -26.66 19.27
N THR A 590 -44.53 -27.68 18.49
CA THR A 590 -43.72 -27.50 17.28
C THR A 590 -44.43 -28.14 16.10
N THR A 591 -44.47 -27.46 14.96
CA THR A 591 -44.86 -28.05 13.67
C THR A 591 -43.72 -27.93 12.65
N THR A 592 -43.81 -28.72 11.59
CA THR A 592 -42.92 -28.62 10.42
C THR A 592 -43.59 -27.83 9.31
N ALA A 593 -42.85 -26.91 8.71
CA ALA A 593 -43.17 -26.30 7.42
C ALA A 593 -42.02 -26.50 6.44
N THR A 594 -42.29 -26.44 5.13
CA THR A 594 -41.26 -26.47 4.09
C THR A 594 -41.14 -25.12 3.42
N ILE A 595 -39.92 -24.57 3.34
CA ILE A 595 -39.62 -23.34 2.62
C ILE A 595 -39.87 -23.54 1.12
N LYS A 596 -40.58 -22.60 0.49
CA LYS A 596 -40.97 -22.62 -0.94
C LYS A 596 -40.47 -21.42 -1.73
N ALA A 597 -40.15 -20.30 -1.08
CA ALA A 597 -39.56 -19.14 -1.72
C ALA A 597 -38.83 -18.23 -0.73
N VAL A 598 -38.02 -17.30 -1.24
CA VAL A 598 -37.25 -16.33 -0.47
C VAL A 598 -37.42 -14.91 -1.01
N GLN A 599 -37.28 -13.88 -0.17
CA GLN A 599 -37.36 -12.48 -0.53
C GLN A 599 -36.30 -11.69 0.25
N LEU A 600 -35.55 -10.81 -0.42
CA LEU A 600 -34.69 -9.81 0.22
C LEU A 600 -35.09 -8.43 -0.30
N ARG A 601 -35.55 -7.54 0.59
CA ARG A 601 -35.87 -6.14 0.28
C ARG A 601 -35.39 -5.27 1.45
N ASP A 602 -34.73 -4.16 1.14
CA ASP A 602 -34.28 -3.14 2.12
C ASP A 602 -33.46 -3.71 3.30
N GLY A 603 -32.66 -4.75 3.03
CA GLY A 603 -31.87 -5.48 4.04
C GLY A 603 -32.68 -6.49 4.88
N VAL A 604 -33.99 -6.58 4.71
CA VAL A 604 -34.85 -7.54 5.41
C VAL A 604 -34.99 -8.80 4.55
N LEU A 605 -34.49 -9.92 5.07
CA LEU A 605 -34.61 -11.24 4.47
C LEU A 605 -35.85 -11.97 5.01
N ARG A 606 -36.66 -12.54 4.11
CA ARG A 606 -37.86 -13.31 4.45
C ARG A 606 -37.90 -14.63 3.70
N LEU A 607 -38.53 -15.62 4.33
CA LEU A 607 -38.82 -16.92 3.74
C LEU A 607 -40.33 -17.13 3.71
N LEU A 608 -40.81 -17.74 2.63
CA LEU A 608 -42.20 -18.20 2.51
C LEU A 608 -42.21 -19.71 2.72
N ALA A 609 -42.88 -20.18 3.77
CA ALA A 609 -42.99 -21.60 4.10
C ALA A 609 -44.46 -22.08 4.08
N ALA A 610 -44.68 -23.32 3.66
CA ALA A 610 -45.98 -23.98 3.68
C ALA A 610 -46.00 -25.07 4.75
N GLY A 611 -47.02 -25.10 5.61
CA GLY A 611 -47.13 -26.08 6.70
C GLY A 611 -48.58 -26.37 7.10
N GLN A 612 -48.72 -27.13 8.19
CA GLN A 612 -50.01 -27.36 8.85
C GLN A 612 -50.39 -26.17 9.73
N ILE A 613 -51.71 -25.96 9.94
CA ILE A 613 -52.22 -24.92 10.84
C ILE A 613 -51.78 -25.20 12.28
N ILE A 614 -51.41 -24.14 13.00
CA ILE A 614 -51.06 -24.17 14.43
C ILE A 614 -51.95 -23.21 15.23
N PRO A 615 -52.14 -23.45 16.54
CA PRO A 615 -52.72 -22.45 17.44
C PRO A 615 -51.91 -21.15 17.38
N GLN A 616 -52.58 -20.01 17.21
CA GLN A 616 -51.93 -18.70 17.30
C GLN A 616 -51.74 -18.31 18.77
N SER A 617 -50.57 -17.77 19.12
CA SER A 617 -50.36 -17.11 20.42
C SER A 617 -51.35 -15.94 20.56
N SER A 618 -52.36 -16.09 21.42
CA SER A 618 -53.44 -15.12 21.57
C SER A 618 -53.13 -14.00 22.57
N ASN A 619 -52.04 -14.11 23.35
CA ASN A 619 -51.66 -13.09 24.32
C ASN A 619 -50.12 -12.97 24.48
N PHE A 620 -49.50 -12.17 23.61
CA PHE A 620 -48.06 -11.86 23.61
C PHE A 620 -47.55 -11.14 24.87
N ALA A 621 -48.42 -10.66 25.77
CA ALA A 621 -47.98 -10.16 27.08
C ALA A 621 -47.52 -11.29 28.01
N VAL A 622 -48.00 -12.53 27.76
CA VAL A 622 -47.74 -13.74 28.56
C VAL A 622 -46.93 -14.78 27.77
N GLN A 623 -47.07 -14.81 26.44
CA GLN A 623 -46.45 -15.79 25.54
C GLN A 623 -45.32 -15.15 24.71
N PRO A 624 -44.23 -15.89 24.40
CA PRO A 624 -43.32 -15.54 23.31
C PRO A 624 -44.02 -15.46 21.94
N HIS A 625 -43.51 -14.60 21.06
CA HIS A 625 -43.86 -14.64 19.64
C HIS A 625 -43.46 -15.98 19.00
N SER A 626 -44.14 -16.38 17.92
CA SER A 626 -43.81 -17.64 17.24
C SER A 626 -42.40 -17.58 16.65
N LEU A 627 -41.61 -18.63 16.91
CA LEU A 627 -40.22 -18.77 16.50
C LEU A 627 -40.13 -19.75 15.32
N ALA A 628 -39.35 -19.40 14.30
CA ALA A 628 -38.95 -20.33 13.25
C ALA A 628 -37.46 -20.67 13.37
N LEU A 629 -37.13 -21.96 13.31
CA LEU A 629 -35.76 -22.45 13.35
C LEU A 629 -35.61 -23.69 12.47
N THR A 630 -34.49 -23.84 11.76
CA THR A 630 -34.19 -25.06 10.99
C THR A 630 -33.49 -26.09 11.87
N ASN A 631 -33.60 -27.38 11.52
CA ASN A 631 -33.18 -28.50 12.38
C ASN A 631 -31.72 -28.43 12.87
N ALA A 632 -30.82 -27.82 12.10
CA ALA A 632 -29.40 -27.67 12.43
C ALA A 632 -29.00 -26.26 12.94
N ALA A 633 -29.97 -25.41 13.31
CA ALA A 633 -29.72 -24.03 13.74
C ALA A 633 -29.23 -23.92 15.19
N LEU A 634 -29.93 -24.57 16.12
CA LEU A 634 -29.74 -24.45 17.57
C LEU A 634 -29.99 -25.79 18.28
N GLU A 635 -29.20 -26.06 19.31
CA GLU A 635 -29.44 -27.13 20.30
C GLU A 635 -29.85 -26.47 21.62
N TRP A 636 -31.03 -26.79 22.16
CA TRP A 636 -31.52 -26.18 23.40
C TRP A 636 -30.69 -26.63 24.62
N VAL A 637 -30.27 -25.69 25.46
CA VAL A 637 -29.48 -25.99 26.66
C VAL A 637 -30.23 -25.50 27.91
N GLN A 638 -30.77 -26.46 28.67
CA GLN A 638 -31.51 -26.20 29.90
C GLN A 638 -30.80 -26.85 31.09
N PRO A 639 -29.87 -26.14 31.77
CA PRO A 639 -29.23 -26.63 33.00
C PRO A 639 -30.26 -26.81 34.12
N SER A 640 -30.03 -27.77 35.01
CA SER A 640 -30.89 -27.99 36.18
C SER A 640 -30.81 -26.80 37.15
N PRO A 641 -31.94 -26.27 37.66
CA PRO A 641 -31.91 -25.16 38.60
C PRO A 641 -31.51 -25.60 40.01
N ILE A 642 -30.77 -24.76 40.70
CA ILE A 642 -30.49 -24.82 42.15
C ILE A 642 -31.05 -23.55 42.82
N THR A 643 -31.14 -23.51 44.15
CA THR A 643 -31.52 -22.29 44.87
C THR A 643 -30.29 -21.41 45.17
N VAL A 644 -30.51 -20.11 45.40
CA VAL A 644 -29.44 -19.20 45.88
C VAL A 644 -28.86 -19.67 47.23
N GLU A 645 -29.67 -20.30 48.08
CA GLU A 645 -29.22 -20.93 49.33
C GLU A 645 -28.31 -22.15 49.08
N GLN A 646 -28.59 -22.97 48.06
CA GLN A 646 -27.71 -24.07 47.66
C GLN A 646 -26.38 -23.55 47.09
N LEU A 647 -26.40 -22.50 46.26
CA LEU A 647 -25.18 -21.82 45.82
C LEU A 647 -24.40 -21.22 47.00
N GLU A 648 -25.07 -20.75 48.07
CA GLU A 648 -24.35 -20.23 49.24
C GLU A 648 -23.55 -21.32 49.96
N GLN A 649 -24.06 -22.55 49.98
CA GLN A 649 -23.34 -23.71 50.56
C GLN A 649 -22.13 -24.11 49.72
N GLN A 650 -22.10 -23.73 48.43
CA GLN A 650 -21.02 -24.03 47.48
C GLN A 650 -19.99 -22.88 47.39
N ASP A 651 -20.45 -21.64 47.23
CA ASP A 651 -19.64 -20.42 47.22
C ASP A 651 -20.31 -19.26 48.00
N PRO A 652 -19.98 -19.11 49.29
CA PRO A 652 -20.47 -18.00 50.12
C PRO A 652 -20.03 -16.61 49.66
N GLN A 653 -18.91 -16.46 48.95
CA GLN A 653 -18.38 -15.15 48.53
C GLN A 653 -19.06 -14.66 47.24
N ARG A 654 -19.38 -15.58 46.32
CA ARG A 654 -20.20 -15.29 45.14
C ARG A 654 -21.62 -14.88 45.54
N VAL A 655 -22.27 -15.60 46.46
CA VAL A 655 -23.61 -15.20 46.98
C VAL A 655 -23.58 -13.81 47.65
N LYS A 656 -22.54 -13.50 48.42
CA LYS A 656 -22.29 -12.17 48.99
C LYS A 656 -22.13 -11.06 47.94
N THR A 657 -21.69 -11.39 46.72
CA THR A 657 -21.43 -10.44 45.63
C THR A 657 -22.63 -10.28 44.69
N ILE A 658 -23.35 -11.36 44.36
CA ILE A 658 -24.51 -11.32 43.46
C ILE A 658 -25.74 -10.66 44.11
N LEU A 659 -26.01 -10.89 45.40
CA LEU A 659 -27.24 -10.41 46.05
C LEU A 659 -27.42 -8.87 46.00
N PRO A 660 -26.39 -8.05 46.30
CA PRO A 660 -26.45 -6.60 46.09
C PRO A 660 -26.69 -6.19 44.63
N THR A 661 -26.19 -6.95 43.65
CA THR A 661 -26.35 -6.67 42.21
C THR A 661 -27.76 -7.00 41.73
N ILE A 662 -28.32 -8.13 42.16
CA ILE A 662 -29.73 -8.51 41.93
C ILE A 662 -30.66 -7.44 42.49
N TRP A 663 -30.47 -7.05 43.76
CA TRP A 663 -31.30 -6.04 44.41
C TRP A 663 -31.25 -4.68 43.69
N ARG A 664 -30.04 -4.23 43.32
CA ARG A 664 -29.84 -2.98 42.59
C ARG A 664 -30.49 -3.00 41.20
N SER A 665 -30.43 -4.12 40.48
CA SER A 665 -31.06 -4.26 39.17
C SER A 665 -32.58 -4.10 39.25
N LEU A 666 -33.21 -4.70 40.26
CA LEU A 666 -34.65 -4.59 40.51
C LEU A 666 -35.08 -3.17 40.96
N GLN A 667 -34.20 -2.42 41.62
CA GLN A 667 -34.45 -1.00 41.92
C GLN A 667 -34.29 -0.10 40.68
N GLN A 668 -33.26 -0.35 39.86
CA GLN A 668 -33.01 0.42 38.63
C GLN A 668 -34.12 0.24 37.58
N SER A 669 -34.77 -0.92 37.55
CA SER A 669 -35.94 -1.18 36.70
C SER A 669 -37.26 -0.60 37.24
N GLY A 670 -37.26 -0.03 38.45
CA GLY A 670 -38.46 0.44 39.14
C GLY A 670 -39.37 -0.68 39.67
N ASN A 671 -38.89 -1.93 39.72
CA ASN A 671 -39.66 -3.05 40.29
C ASN A 671 -39.57 -3.12 41.83
N LEU A 672 -38.55 -2.53 42.41
CA LEU A 672 -38.43 -2.22 43.84
C LEU A 672 -38.30 -0.70 44.02
N PRO A 673 -38.77 -0.12 45.14
CA PRO A 673 -38.58 1.30 45.42
C PRO A 673 -37.10 1.67 45.55
N ALA A 674 -36.75 2.86 45.06
CA ALA A 674 -35.42 3.43 45.23
C ALA A 674 -35.17 3.72 46.72
N GLY A 675 -34.05 3.23 47.26
CA GLY A 675 -33.73 3.30 48.68
C GLY A 675 -32.50 2.45 49.02
N ALA A 676 -32.15 2.38 50.31
CA ALA A 676 -31.00 1.60 50.77
C ALA A 676 -31.15 0.10 50.45
N ILE A 677 -30.06 -0.52 50.00
CA ILE A 677 -29.99 -1.98 49.79
C ILE A 677 -30.02 -2.65 51.19
N PRO A 678 -30.86 -3.67 51.43
CA PRO A 678 -30.91 -4.39 52.70
C PRO A 678 -29.58 -5.05 53.06
N ASN A 679 -29.41 -5.41 54.34
CA ASN A 679 -28.22 -6.16 54.73
C ASN A 679 -28.23 -7.59 54.15
N LEU A 680 -27.07 -8.26 54.12
CA LEU A 680 -26.91 -9.56 53.48
C LEU A 680 -27.86 -10.64 54.07
N GLN A 681 -28.10 -10.63 55.38
CA GLN A 681 -29.03 -11.56 56.05
C GLN A 681 -30.48 -11.34 55.60
N GLN A 682 -30.91 -10.08 55.48
CA GLN A 682 -32.24 -9.71 54.97
C GLN A 682 -32.42 -10.07 53.49
N MET A 683 -31.37 -9.95 52.67
CA MET A 683 -31.41 -10.40 51.28
C MET A 683 -31.49 -11.93 51.18
N ARG A 684 -30.70 -12.68 51.95
CA ARG A 684 -30.77 -14.15 52.01
C ARG A 684 -32.17 -14.65 52.41
N GLN A 685 -32.77 -14.08 53.46
CA GLN A 685 -34.14 -14.42 53.89
C GLN A 685 -35.22 -14.17 52.82
N LYS A 686 -34.99 -13.23 51.89
CA LYS A 686 -35.94 -12.90 50.82
C LYS A 686 -35.68 -13.62 49.49
N LEU A 687 -34.42 -13.94 49.20
CA LEU A 687 -33.95 -14.38 47.87
C LEU A 687 -33.35 -15.79 47.88
N GLY A 688 -33.11 -16.41 49.05
CA GLY A 688 -32.45 -17.72 49.18
C GLY A 688 -33.15 -18.85 48.42
N TYR A 689 -34.48 -18.85 48.39
CA TYR A 689 -35.31 -19.82 47.68
C TYR A 689 -35.48 -19.54 46.17
N TRP A 690 -34.89 -18.47 45.63
CA TRP A 690 -35.03 -18.18 44.21
C TRP A 690 -34.24 -19.18 43.36
N PRO A 691 -34.83 -19.72 42.28
CA PRO A 691 -34.14 -20.63 41.38
C PRO A 691 -33.13 -19.85 40.53
N ILE A 692 -31.92 -20.38 40.46
CA ILE A 692 -30.85 -19.97 39.57
C ILE A 692 -30.37 -21.17 38.76
N GLN A 693 -29.68 -20.89 37.66
CA GLN A 693 -29.02 -21.88 36.83
C GLN A 693 -27.53 -21.52 36.72
N GLU A 694 -26.69 -22.55 36.82
CA GLU A 694 -25.23 -22.42 36.68
C GLU A 694 -24.78 -23.00 35.33
N ILE A 695 -24.12 -22.17 34.52
CA ILE A 695 -23.77 -22.53 33.15
C ILE A 695 -22.65 -21.63 32.60
N ASP A 696 -21.61 -22.20 32.00
CA ASP A 696 -20.54 -21.44 31.34
C ASP A 696 -21.03 -20.95 29.97
N LEU A 697 -21.33 -19.65 29.89
CA LEU A 697 -21.82 -18.96 28.71
C LEU A 697 -20.70 -18.16 28.02
N THR A 698 -19.62 -17.86 28.73
CA THR A 698 -18.51 -17.04 28.21
C THR A 698 -17.31 -17.85 27.72
N GLY A 699 -17.30 -19.17 27.94
CA GLY A 699 -16.26 -20.11 27.50
C GLY A 699 -15.03 -20.15 28.43
N ASN A 700 -15.17 -19.65 29.66
CA ASN A 700 -14.03 -19.44 30.56
C ASN A 700 -13.75 -20.63 31.52
N ASN A 701 -14.55 -21.70 31.43
CA ASN A 701 -14.58 -22.88 32.32
C ASN A 701 -15.04 -22.59 33.76
N LYS A 702 -15.83 -21.53 33.96
CA LYS A 702 -16.58 -21.24 35.20
C LYS A 702 -18.05 -20.98 34.85
N PRO A 703 -19.00 -21.41 35.68
CA PRO A 703 -20.40 -21.10 35.45
C PRO A 703 -20.70 -19.63 35.74
N GLU A 704 -21.49 -19.01 34.86
CA GLU A 704 -22.23 -17.80 35.16
C GLU A 704 -23.55 -18.12 35.88
N THR A 705 -24.08 -17.16 36.64
CA THR A 705 -25.35 -17.29 37.35
C THR A 705 -26.48 -16.69 36.51
N VAL A 706 -27.34 -17.53 35.95
CA VAL A 706 -28.58 -17.15 35.28
C VAL A 706 -29.71 -17.14 36.31
N LEU A 707 -30.48 -16.06 36.39
CA LEU A 707 -31.58 -15.88 37.34
C LEU A 707 -32.82 -15.38 36.60
N THR A 708 -33.83 -16.25 36.44
CA THR A 708 -35.10 -15.96 35.78
C THR A 708 -36.20 -15.78 36.83
N ILE A 709 -36.76 -14.57 36.92
CA ILE A 709 -37.62 -14.14 38.02
C ILE A 709 -39.05 -13.91 37.51
N SER A 710 -40.04 -14.54 38.15
CA SER A 710 -41.46 -14.34 37.85
C SER A 710 -42.01 -13.03 38.44
N ALA A 711 -43.10 -12.51 37.86
CA ALA A 711 -43.78 -11.32 38.39
C ALA A 711 -44.26 -11.52 39.85
N ASP A 712 -44.81 -12.69 40.17
CA ASP A 712 -45.25 -13.05 41.52
C ASP A 712 -44.08 -13.06 42.54
N ALA A 713 -42.89 -13.55 42.15
CA ALA A 713 -41.70 -13.55 43.00
C ALA A 713 -41.17 -12.13 43.27
N ILE A 714 -41.25 -11.23 42.28
CA ILE A 714 -40.92 -9.80 42.46
C ILE A 714 -41.94 -9.13 43.38
N ALA A 715 -43.24 -9.39 43.17
CA ALA A 715 -44.31 -8.81 43.98
C ALA A 715 -44.17 -9.18 45.46
N ALA A 716 -43.78 -10.43 45.78
CA ALA A 716 -43.54 -10.91 47.14
C ALA A 716 -42.43 -10.14 47.91
N LEU A 717 -41.54 -9.42 47.23
CA LEU A 717 -40.53 -8.58 47.89
C LEU A 717 -41.11 -7.27 48.45
N ASN A 718 -42.19 -6.76 47.86
CA ASN A 718 -42.81 -5.47 48.14
C ASN A 718 -43.95 -5.62 49.17
N LYS A 719 -43.74 -5.13 50.40
CA LYS A 719 -44.74 -5.21 51.48
C LYS A 719 -46.03 -4.40 51.24
N GLU A 720 -46.02 -3.51 50.25
CA GLU A 720 -47.09 -2.56 49.96
C GLU A 720 -47.83 -2.87 48.64
N ALA A 721 -47.55 -4.02 48.02
CA ALA A 721 -48.40 -4.51 46.93
C ALA A 721 -49.83 -4.70 47.48
N PRO A 722 -50.87 -4.07 46.88
CA PRO A 722 -52.24 -4.27 47.33
C PRO A 722 -52.63 -5.74 47.19
N LYS A 723 -53.62 -6.20 47.97
CA LYS A 723 -54.23 -7.52 47.74
C LYS A 723 -55.07 -7.46 46.45
N ILE A 724 -54.40 -7.60 45.32
CA ILE A 724 -55.00 -7.69 43.99
C ILE A 724 -56.00 -8.85 44.00
N LYS A 725 -57.21 -8.61 43.50
CA LYS A 725 -58.23 -9.66 43.36
C LYS A 725 -57.72 -10.72 42.37
N ALA A 726 -58.14 -11.97 42.51
CA ALA A 726 -57.60 -13.09 41.72
C ALA A 726 -57.72 -12.94 40.19
N GLU A 727 -58.57 -12.03 39.72
CA GLU A 727 -58.84 -11.71 38.31
C GLU A 727 -57.81 -10.72 37.70
N ASP A 728 -57.19 -9.85 38.50
CA ASP A 728 -56.25 -8.80 38.05
C ASP A 728 -54.77 -9.24 38.13
N LYS A 729 -54.49 -10.54 37.93
CA LYS A 729 -53.10 -11.00 37.78
C LYS A 729 -52.49 -10.35 36.52
N ASN A 730 -51.63 -9.36 36.74
CA ASN A 730 -50.70 -8.86 35.72
C ASN A 730 -49.72 -9.97 35.33
N LEU A 731 -50.13 -10.80 34.36
CA LEU A 731 -49.42 -11.96 33.82
C LEU A 731 -48.21 -11.54 32.98
N SER A 732 -47.28 -10.79 33.58
CA SER A 732 -46.03 -10.40 32.95
C SER A 732 -45.07 -11.59 32.91
N ARG A 733 -44.49 -11.84 31.74
CA ARG A 733 -43.50 -12.91 31.51
C ARG A 733 -42.34 -12.85 32.53
N PRO A 734 -41.79 -14.01 32.94
CA PRO A 734 -40.56 -14.05 33.71
C PRO A 734 -39.44 -13.28 32.99
N ARG A 735 -38.61 -12.58 33.75
CA ARG A 735 -37.50 -11.77 33.24
C ARG A 735 -36.18 -12.24 33.82
N THR A 736 -35.15 -12.29 32.99
CA THR A 736 -33.86 -12.89 33.31
C THR A 736 -32.78 -11.83 33.50
N LEU A 737 -31.87 -12.09 34.43
CA LEU A 737 -30.57 -11.44 34.52
C LEU A 737 -29.47 -12.51 34.57
N ILE A 738 -28.28 -12.18 34.07
CA ILE A 738 -27.12 -13.07 34.07
C ILE A 738 -25.93 -12.33 34.69
N LEU A 739 -25.25 -13.02 35.60
CA LEU A 739 -24.11 -12.51 36.35
C LEU A 739 -22.86 -13.35 36.05
N SER A 740 -21.71 -12.69 35.89
CA SER A 740 -20.40 -13.34 35.77
C SER A 740 -20.05 -14.17 37.01
N ASP A 741 -18.99 -14.98 36.92
CA ASP A 741 -18.37 -15.65 38.07
C ASP A 741 -18.06 -14.65 39.22
N ASP A 742 -17.58 -13.45 38.88
CA ASP A 742 -17.29 -12.35 39.80
C ASP A 742 -18.50 -11.42 40.11
N GLY A 743 -19.71 -11.83 39.73
CA GLY A 743 -20.98 -11.22 40.16
C GLY A 743 -21.35 -9.89 39.50
N LYS A 744 -20.74 -9.55 38.36
CA LYS A 744 -21.09 -8.39 37.52
C LYS A 744 -22.24 -8.73 36.57
N LEU A 745 -23.07 -7.74 36.27
CA LEU A 745 -24.19 -7.89 35.35
C LEU A 745 -23.71 -7.90 33.89
N ILE A 746 -23.91 -9.02 33.19
CA ILE A 746 -23.50 -9.22 31.79
C ILE A 746 -24.68 -9.33 30.82
N TYR A 747 -25.89 -9.59 31.33
CA TYR A 747 -27.15 -9.55 30.58
C TYR A 747 -28.32 -9.19 31.52
N THR A 748 -29.33 -8.46 31.03
CA THR A 748 -30.56 -8.18 31.79
C THR A 748 -31.78 -7.82 30.92
N ASP A 749 -32.92 -8.42 31.24
CA ASP A 749 -34.25 -8.03 30.75
C ASP A 749 -34.85 -6.86 31.57
N PHE A 750 -34.19 -6.45 32.66
CA PHE A 750 -34.68 -5.41 33.58
C PHE A 750 -34.34 -3.98 33.13
N SER A 751 -33.97 -3.79 31.86
CA SER A 751 -33.65 -2.48 31.29
C SER A 751 -34.91 -1.61 31.15
N LYS A 752 -34.84 -0.35 31.61
CA LYS A 752 -35.98 0.58 31.58
C LYS A 752 -36.50 0.79 30.15
N ASN A 753 -37.82 0.68 29.98
CA ASN A 753 -38.54 0.75 28.70
C ASN A 753 -38.12 -0.30 27.65
N SER A 754 -37.41 -1.36 28.04
CA SER A 754 -37.00 -2.41 27.10
C SER A 754 -38.13 -3.41 26.84
N GLN A 755 -38.23 -3.86 25.59
CA GLN A 755 -39.02 -5.03 25.17
C GLN A 755 -38.16 -6.30 25.05
N GLN A 756 -36.95 -6.28 25.62
CA GLN A 756 -36.00 -7.39 25.57
C GLN A 756 -36.38 -8.47 26.60
N ILE A 757 -36.56 -9.72 26.15
CA ILE A 757 -36.81 -10.88 27.01
C ILE A 757 -35.94 -12.05 26.56
N LEU A 758 -35.18 -12.66 27.47
CA LEU A 758 -34.49 -13.93 27.18
C LEU A 758 -35.52 -15.04 27.03
N THR A 759 -35.55 -15.68 25.86
CA THR A 759 -36.47 -16.79 25.58
C THR A 759 -35.81 -18.15 25.82
N ALA A 760 -34.53 -18.29 25.49
CA ALA A 760 -33.77 -19.52 25.71
C ALA A 760 -32.25 -19.29 25.71
N ILE A 761 -31.53 -20.26 26.25
CA ILE A 761 -30.09 -20.46 26.05
C ILE A 761 -29.92 -21.63 25.08
N ALA A 762 -29.05 -21.49 24.10
CA ALA A 762 -28.81 -22.51 23.09
C ALA A 762 -27.33 -22.63 22.73
N LYS A 763 -26.93 -23.85 22.36
CA LYS A 763 -25.64 -24.15 21.74
C LYS A 763 -25.77 -24.01 20.24
N ILE A 764 -24.81 -23.35 19.61
CA ILE A 764 -24.76 -23.17 18.16
C ILE A 764 -23.96 -24.32 17.55
N SER A 765 -24.46 -24.91 16.46
CA SER A 765 -23.88 -26.10 15.82
C SER A 765 -22.53 -25.90 15.09
N ASP A 766 -21.81 -24.81 15.37
CA ASP A 766 -20.48 -24.49 14.86
C ASP A 766 -19.39 -24.37 15.96
N GLY A 767 -19.73 -24.53 17.24
CA GLY A 767 -18.75 -24.42 18.32
C GLY A 767 -19.19 -24.97 19.68
N THR A 768 -18.34 -24.74 20.68
CA THR A 768 -18.61 -25.01 22.10
C THR A 768 -19.31 -23.85 22.80
N SER A 769 -19.24 -22.64 22.24
CA SER A 769 -19.85 -21.43 22.80
C SER A 769 -21.37 -21.49 22.80
N LEU A 770 -21.96 -21.01 23.89
CA LEU A 770 -23.40 -20.81 24.01
C LEU A 770 -23.81 -19.43 23.52
N ALA A 771 -25.09 -19.27 23.21
CA ALA A 771 -25.71 -18.04 22.79
C ALA A 771 -27.07 -17.83 23.44
N LEU A 772 -27.47 -16.57 23.51
CA LEU A 772 -28.75 -16.14 24.08
C LEU A 772 -29.74 -15.90 22.96
N LEU A 773 -30.86 -16.61 22.95
CA LEU A 773 -32.00 -16.33 22.07
C LEU A 773 -32.90 -15.30 22.75
N VAL A 774 -32.88 -14.08 22.21
CA VAL A 774 -33.45 -12.89 22.84
C VAL A 774 -34.57 -12.34 21.97
N GLU A 775 -35.76 -12.21 22.53
CA GLU A 775 -36.91 -11.56 21.91
C GLU A 775 -36.83 -10.04 22.15
N ASN A 776 -37.14 -9.23 21.14
CA ASN A 776 -37.05 -7.77 21.17
C ASN A 776 -38.28 -7.21 20.44
N GLY A 777 -39.40 -7.10 21.14
CA GLY A 777 -40.69 -6.81 20.50
C GLY A 777 -41.18 -8.02 19.68
N ASP A 778 -41.37 -7.83 18.37
CA ASP A 778 -41.87 -8.82 17.41
C ASP A 778 -40.76 -9.67 16.74
N ARG A 779 -39.49 -9.44 17.11
CA ARG A 779 -38.31 -10.03 16.46
C ARG A 779 -37.38 -10.73 17.44
N TYR A 780 -36.77 -11.82 16.98
CA TYR A 780 -35.68 -12.47 17.69
C TYR A 780 -34.31 -11.86 17.32
N SER A 781 -33.34 -11.99 18.21
CA SER A 781 -31.91 -11.84 17.94
C SER A 781 -31.12 -12.93 18.67
N LEU A 782 -29.99 -13.34 18.08
CA LEU A 782 -29.09 -14.35 18.64
C LEU A 782 -27.82 -13.63 19.12
N LYS A 783 -27.72 -13.39 20.44
CA LYS A 783 -26.60 -12.67 21.02
C LYS A 783 -25.49 -13.64 21.44
N ARG A 784 -24.24 -13.31 21.12
CA ARG A 784 -23.04 -14.10 21.47
C ARG A 784 -22.18 -13.35 22.47
N TRP A 785 -21.38 -14.08 23.25
CA TRP A 785 -20.38 -13.45 24.12
C TRP A 785 -19.30 -12.76 23.28
N SER A 786 -19.01 -11.51 23.61
CA SER A 786 -17.96 -10.71 22.99
C SER A 786 -16.84 -10.49 24.00
N GLU A 787 -15.70 -11.16 23.83
CA GLU A 787 -14.54 -11.03 24.73
C GLU A 787 -14.01 -9.59 24.80
N ASN A 788 -14.05 -8.88 23.67
CA ASN A 788 -13.61 -7.49 23.53
C ASN A 788 -14.47 -6.51 24.33
N HIS A 789 -15.80 -6.67 24.27
CA HIS A 789 -16.76 -5.77 24.93
C HIS A 789 -17.29 -6.30 26.29
N ARG A 790 -16.95 -7.55 26.64
CA ARG A 790 -17.34 -8.27 27.86
C ARG A 790 -18.85 -8.23 28.15
N ARG A 791 -19.63 -8.51 27.11
CA ARG A 791 -21.11 -8.52 27.14
C ARG A 791 -21.66 -9.48 26.08
N PHE A 792 -22.95 -9.75 26.15
CA PHE A 792 -23.70 -10.37 25.06
C PHE A 792 -24.21 -9.30 24.08
N GLU A 793 -23.87 -9.44 22.80
CA GLU A 793 -24.26 -8.57 21.69
C GLU A 793 -24.66 -9.36 20.44
#